data_AF-A0A953Z6G2-F1
#
_entry.id   AF-A0A953Z6G2-F1
#
_cell.length_a   1.000
_cell.length_b   1.000
_cell.length_c   1.000
_cell.angle_alpha   90.00
_cell.angle_beta   90.00
_cell.angle_gamma   90.00
#
_symmetry.space_group_name_H-M   'P 1'
#
loop_
_entity.id
_entity.type
_entity.pdbx_description
1 polymer ?
#
loop_
_entity_poly.entity_id
_entity_poly.type
_entity_poly.pdbx_seq_one_letter_code
_entity_poly.pdbx_strand_id
1 'polypeptide(L)'
;MYILGISAFYHDSAAVLLRDGEIIAAAQEERFSRRKHDDAFPRESVHFCLSHANIRIQDVDYIGYYEKPLTKFERLLETYLAYAPRGFQSFKRALPLWLGKKVRLPRIMDKELGVKDASYVFCEHHESHAASAFFPSPFEEAAILTMDGVGEWATSSLARGQGNRIEMLSEIRFPHSLGMLYSAFTGYLGFKVNADEYKVMGLAPYGEPRFVDAILENLIEVREDGSFWMDMSFFDYGPGLTMTSDKFHALFGGPPKSSDAPIDQRHMDLAASVQKVTEEVVLKIARHLHEVTGSKNLCMAGGVALNCVANGRIAREGPFENIWIQPASGDAGGALGVAKFVWHQLLGNARTPGDPDAQHGSLLGPSYGIDEIERMLESRNATFQTCDDDALIERVTELLANGSCIGWFQGRMEYGPRALGCRSIIGDARDPRMQTTMNTKVKFRESFRPFAPCVLHDRMGEYFDLGAQKDSPYMLLVGSVREARRRRLTPEEEGLTGFDRLKVVRSDIPSTTHVDFSARVQTVDETRNPRLHELMTRFAEKTGSAVIVNTSFNLGWEPIVNRPDEAYHTFMASNLDALVLENCIVLKDRQLSEVENIRREDGREQDVALESLWQCPACGAELVVREHAATCAGCQQSFHQDDGIWQLFAPHEKVEGDVTEAVKAFYEETPFPNYDDHDNVRSLIEKSRRGKYGRLLGDQLPYNARILEVGCGTGQLSNFLAVGCRTVVGTDMCMNSLRLAENFRREQGLSRARFLQMNLFRPALRREQFDVVLCNGVLHHTSDPRGGFRSIAQLVKPGGHIVIGLYNTWGRLLLDFRRFVFRMTGGRARWIDSYLRGTPMSKEKQKAWFEDQYRHPHESKHTMGEVLEWFDEDGFDFVNGVPKLRPWEAFAEDENLFAPNDPGTAFDRAISQLKMIVTGSREGGFYIMIGRKRGGEFR
;
A
#
# COMPACT_ATOMS: atom_id res chain seq x y z
N MET A 1 -28.97 11.81 -24.02
CA MET A 1 -27.61 11.99 -24.57
C MET A 1 -26.60 11.48 -23.57
N TYR A 2 -25.66 10.64 -24.01
CA TYR A 2 -24.60 10.07 -23.19
C TYR A 2 -23.23 10.65 -23.58
N ILE A 3 -22.46 11.08 -22.59
CA ILE A 3 -21.10 11.61 -22.78
C ILE A 3 -20.14 10.83 -21.88
N LEU A 4 -19.11 10.24 -22.47
CA LEU A 4 -18.06 9.52 -21.76
C LEU A 4 -16.80 10.39 -21.66
N GLY A 5 -16.40 10.77 -20.45
CA GLY A 5 -15.14 11.44 -20.18
C GLY A 5 -14.05 10.47 -19.75
N ILE A 6 -12.82 10.67 -20.23
CA ILE A 6 -11.67 9.80 -19.99
C ILE A 6 -10.44 10.61 -19.56
N SER A 7 -9.76 10.12 -18.53
CA SER A 7 -8.42 10.53 -18.11
C SER A 7 -7.50 9.31 -18.08
N ALA A 8 -6.31 9.37 -18.71
CA ALA A 8 -5.42 8.22 -18.88
C ALA A 8 -3.97 8.60 -19.27
N PHE A 9 -3.07 7.61 -19.27
CA PHE A 9 -1.69 7.70 -19.79
C PHE A 9 -0.75 8.65 -19.03
N TYR A 10 -0.99 8.88 -17.73
CA TYR A 10 -0.07 9.57 -16.83
C TYR A 10 -0.07 9.00 -15.41
N HIS A 11 -1.13 9.24 -14.62
CA HIS A 11 -1.46 8.55 -13.37
C HIS A 11 -2.95 8.76 -13.06
N ASP A 12 -3.50 7.94 -12.16
CA ASP A 12 -4.88 8.04 -11.68
C ASP A 12 -5.95 8.01 -12.79
N SER A 13 -5.77 7.11 -13.76
CA SER A 13 -6.68 6.96 -14.90
C SER A 13 -8.11 6.73 -14.45
N ALA A 14 -9.08 7.33 -15.14
CA ALA A 14 -10.48 7.34 -14.72
C ALA A 14 -11.44 7.48 -15.90
N ALA A 15 -12.68 7.04 -15.68
CA ALA A 15 -13.79 7.21 -16.61
C ALA A 15 -15.03 7.76 -15.88
N VAL A 16 -15.77 8.62 -16.59
CA VAL A 16 -17.01 9.21 -16.10
C VAL A 16 -18.07 9.18 -17.20
N LEU A 17 -19.29 8.77 -16.87
CA LEU A 17 -20.42 8.78 -17.80
C LEU A 17 -21.48 9.77 -17.33
N LEU A 18 -21.84 10.68 -18.23
CA LEU A 18 -22.98 11.57 -18.07
C LEU A 18 -24.18 11.08 -18.89
N ARG A 19 -25.39 11.35 -18.39
CA ARG A 19 -26.64 11.26 -19.13
C ARG A 19 -27.41 12.56 -18.99
N ASP A 20 -27.61 13.25 -20.11
CA ASP A 20 -28.38 14.50 -20.17
C ASP A 20 -27.90 15.55 -19.13
N GLY A 21 -26.58 15.60 -18.94
CA GLY A 21 -25.92 16.50 -17.98
C GLY A 21 -25.72 15.92 -16.58
N GLU A 22 -26.44 14.86 -16.20
CA GLU A 22 -26.35 14.23 -14.87
C GLU A 22 -25.20 13.22 -14.79
N ILE A 23 -24.56 13.13 -13.61
CA ILE A 23 -23.44 12.20 -13.39
C ILE A 23 -23.99 10.83 -13.03
N ILE A 24 -23.85 9.87 -13.93
CA ILE A 24 -24.40 8.52 -13.75
C ILE A 24 -23.41 7.61 -13.03
N ALA A 25 -22.15 7.61 -13.47
CA ALA A 25 -21.10 6.77 -12.92
C ALA A 25 -19.73 7.45 -13.07
N ALA A 26 -18.85 7.23 -12.09
CA ALA A 26 -17.46 7.66 -12.13
C ALA A 26 -16.59 6.66 -11.36
N ALA A 27 -15.45 6.27 -11.93
CA ALA A 27 -14.51 5.39 -11.24
C ALA A 27 -13.08 5.59 -11.73
N GLN A 28 -12.13 5.30 -10.84
CA GLN A 28 -10.69 5.27 -11.14
C GLN A 28 -10.24 3.83 -11.43
N GLU A 29 -9.35 3.65 -12.39
CA GLU A 29 -8.90 2.34 -12.86
C GLU A 29 -8.17 1.56 -11.78
N GLU A 30 -7.43 2.24 -10.91
CA GLU A 30 -6.72 1.62 -9.80
C GLU A 30 -7.65 0.84 -8.85
N ARG A 31 -8.95 1.19 -8.80
CA ARG A 31 -9.95 0.47 -7.99
C ARG A 31 -10.21 -0.94 -8.53
N PHE A 32 -10.08 -1.15 -9.84
CA PHE A 32 -10.29 -2.43 -10.50
C PHE A 32 -8.97 -3.16 -10.75
N SER A 33 -7.95 -2.46 -11.24
CA SER A 33 -6.66 -3.07 -11.59
C SER A 33 -5.81 -3.45 -10.38
N ARG A 34 -6.14 -2.88 -9.21
CA ARG A 34 -5.40 -2.99 -7.94
C ARG A 34 -3.96 -2.47 -8.02
N ARG A 35 -3.64 -1.71 -9.08
CA ARG A 35 -2.36 -1.02 -9.27
C ARG A 35 -2.53 0.44 -8.86
N LYS A 36 -1.90 0.82 -7.75
CA LYS A 36 -1.99 2.19 -7.24
C LYS A 36 -1.42 3.19 -8.25
N HIS A 37 -2.16 4.25 -8.53
CA HIS A 37 -1.87 5.28 -9.52
C HIS A 37 -1.80 4.75 -10.97
N ASP A 38 -2.67 3.81 -11.33
CA ASP A 38 -2.68 3.19 -12.66
C ASP A 38 -2.74 4.24 -13.79
N ASP A 39 -1.79 4.18 -14.70
CA ASP A 39 -1.64 5.07 -15.87
C ASP A 39 -2.17 4.42 -17.16
N ALA A 40 -2.65 3.18 -17.11
CA ALA A 40 -3.19 2.48 -18.26
C ALA A 40 -4.52 3.11 -18.76
N PHE A 41 -4.93 2.72 -19.97
CA PHE A 41 -6.27 3.09 -20.44
C PHE A 41 -7.33 2.50 -19.49
N PRO A 42 -8.34 3.28 -19.04
CA PRO A 42 -9.25 2.89 -17.98
C PRO A 42 -10.35 1.92 -18.48
N ARG A 43 -9.96 0.72 -18.90
CA ARG A 43 -10.85 -0.29 -19.51
C ARG A 43 -11.96 -0.72 -18.57
N GLU A 44 -11.59 -1.07 -17.34
CA GLU A 44 -12.54 -1.58 -16.34
C GLU A 44 -13.46 -0.48 -15.85
N SER A 45 -12.94 0.75 -15.70
CA SER A 45 -13.75 1.92 -15.33
C SER A 45 -14.77 2.29 -16.40
N VAL A 46 -14.38 2.25 -17.69
CA VAL A 46 -15.31 2.46 -18.81
C VAL A 46 -16.36 1.34 -18.84
N HIS A 47 -15.93 0.09 -18.73
CA HIS A 47 -16.83 -1.07 -18.71
C HIS A 47 -17.87 -0.95 -17.57
N PHE A 48 -17.41 -0.57 -16.37
CA PHE A 48 -18.30 -0.28 -15.24
C PHE A 48 -19.32 0.82 -15.57
N CYS A 49 -18.87 1.97 -16.10
CA CYS A 49 -19.77 3.08 -16.39
C CYS A 49 -20.88 2.70 -17.39
N LEU A 50 -20.51 1.99 -18.47
CA LEU A 50 -21.47 1.54 -19.49
C LEU A 50 -22.44 0.49 -18.93
N SER A 51 -21.91 -0.49 -18.18
CA SER A 51 -22.71 -1.56 -17.57
C SER A 51 -23.68 -1.01 -16.53
N HIS A 52 -23.26 -0.04 -15.72
CA HIS A 52 -24.10 0.60 -14.70
C HIS A 52 -25.27 1.35 -15.34
N ALA A 53 -25.06 2.00 -16.49
CA ALA A 53 -26.12 2.66 -17.24
C ALA A 53 -26.92 1.71 -18.16
N ASN A 54 -26.54 0.42 -18.22
CA ASN A 54 -27.10 -0.58 -19.13
C ASN A 54 -27.11 -0.13 -20.60
N ILE A 55 -25.99 0.44 -21.05
CA ILE A 55 -25.79 0.87 -22.44
C ILE A 55 -24.55 0.23 -23.03
N ARG A 56 -24.42 0.27 -24.35
CA ARG A 56 -23.20 -0.11 -25.06
C ARG A 56 -22.44 1.15 -25.45
N ILE A 57 -21.17 0.98 -25.79
CA ILE A 57 -20.32 2.10 -26.23
C ILE A 57 -20.87 2.79 -27.49
N GLN A 58 -21.64 2.09 -28.34
CA GLN A 58 -22.27 2.69 -29.52
C GLN A 58 -23.42 3.64 -29.19
N ASP A 59 -23.93 3.60 -27.96
CA ASP A 59 -24.99 4.49 -27.48
C ASP A 59 -24.41 5.80 -26.89
N VAL A 60 -23.08 5.94 -26.84
CA VAL A 60 -22.37 7.14 -26.38
C VAL A 60 -22.25 8.15 -27.53
N ASP A 61 -22.76 9.36 -27.32
CA ASP A 61 -22.80 10.42 -28.34
C ASP A 61 -21.45 11.12 -28.51
N TYR A 62 -20.73 11.35 -27.40
CA TYR A 62 -19.42 12.00 -27.39
C TYR A 62 -18.45 11.33 -26.42
N ILE A 63 -17.18 11.28 -26.81
CA ILE A 63 -16.08 10.79 -25.97
C ILE A 63 -15.08 11.93 -25.74
N GLY A 64 -15.05 12.43 -24.51
CA GLY A 64 -14.15 13.49 -24.07
C GLY A 64 -12.83 12.92 -23.55
N TYR A 65 -11.71 13.55 -23.92
CA TYR A 65 -10.39 13.32 -23.33
C TYR A 65 -9.83 14.61 -22.73
N TYR A 66 -9.32 14.51 -21.51
CA TYR A 66 -9.08 15.64 -20.61
C TYR A 66 -7.93 16.60 -20.98
N GLU A 67 -7.04 16.22 -21.90
CA GLU A 67 -5.89 17.05 -22.33
C GLU A 67 -5.73 17.06 -23.86
N LYS A 68 -5.00 18.05 -24.40
CA LYS A 68 -4.61 18.12 -25.82
C LYS A 68 -3.24 17.43 -26.04
N PRO A 69 -3.17 16.24 -26.68
CA PRO A 69 -1.93 15.46 -26.77
C PRO A 69 -0.82 16.14 -27.58
N LEU A 70 -1.18 16.88 -28.63
CA LEU A 70 -0.22 17.54 -29.52
C LEU A 70 0.49 18.72 -28.84
N THR A 71 -0.26 19.56 -28.14
CA THR A 71 0.30 20.69 -27.37
C THR A 71 1.20 20.21 -26.24
N LYS A 72 0.82 19.13 -25.55
CA LYS A 72 1.69 18.50 -24.53
C LYS A 72 2.97 17.94 -25.14
N PHE A 73 2.89 17.35 -26.34
CA PHE A 73 4.08 16.85 -27.05
C PHE A 73 5.00 17.99 -27.46
N GLU A 74 4.46 19.09 -27.98
CA GLU A 74 5.20 20.31 -28.32
C GLU A 74 5.99 20.83 -27.11
N ARG A 75 5.36 20.98 -25.92
CA ARG A 75 6.07 21.37 -24.69
C ARG A 75 7.24 20.46 -24.39
N LEU A 76 7.05 19.15 -24.46
CA LEU A 76 8.13 18.20 -24.13
C LEU A 76 9.30 18.35 -25.10
N LEU A 77 9.04 18.51 -26.40
CA LEU A 77 10.07 18.79 -27.39
C LEU A 77 10.82 20.09 -27.06
N GLU A 78 10.10 21.18 -26.83
CA GLU A 78 10.71 22.49 -26.52
C GLU A 78 11.52 22.44 -25.23
N THR A 79 11.02 21.76 -24.20
CA THR A 79 11.74 21.56 -22.94
C THR A 79 13.06 20.83 -23.18
N TYR A 80 13.03 19.72 -23.92
CA TYR A 80 14.26 18.97 -24.18
C TYR A 80 15.28 19.73 -25.05
N LEU A 81 14.79 20.58 -25.97
CA LEU A 81 15.62 21.44 -26.79
C LEU A 81 16.24 22.58 -25.97
N ALA A 82 15.47 23.21 -25.08
CA ALA A 82 15.94 24.29 -24.20
C ALA A 82 17.09 23.85 -23.28
N TYR A 83 17.16 22.57 -22.94
CA TYR A 83 18.22 21.98 -22.11
C TYR A 83 19.28 21.19 -22.90
N ALA A 84 19.36 21.34 -24.22
CA ALA A 84 20.38 20.67 -25.02
C ALA A 84 21.80 21.15 -24.65
N PRO A 85 22.82 20.25 -24.57
CA PRO A 85 22.79 18.83 -24.95
C PRO A 85 22.37 17.86 -23.82
N ARG A 86 22.24 18.32 -22.57
CA ARG A 86 21.92 17.43 -21.41
C ARG A 86 20.53 16.79 -21.53
N GLY A 87 19.54 17.56 -21.99
CA GLY A 87 18.17 17.07 -22.23
C GLY A 87 18.03 16.02 -23.34
N PHE A 88 19.05 15.86 -24.20
CA PHE A 88 18.99 14.95 -25.35
C PHE A 88 18.98 13.47 -24.98
N GLN A 89 19.57 13.10 -23.83
CA GLN A 89 19.52 11.71 -23.34
C GLN A 89 18.10 11.34 -22.87
N SER A 90 17.45 12.23 -22.13
CA SER A 90 16.05 12.09 -21.69
C SER A 90 15.10 12.07 -22.89
N PHE A 91 15.34 12.94 -23.86
CA PHE A 91 14.61 12.98 -25.14
C PHE A 91 14.67 11.65 -25.90
N LYS A 92 15.87 11.05 -26.08
CA LYS A 92 16.01 9.76 -26.77
C LYS A 92 15.22 8.63 -26.12
N ARG A 93 15.04 8.66 -24.80
CA ARG A 93 14.26 7.66 -24.05
C ARG A 93 12.75 7.92 -24.14
N ALA A 94 12.33 9.18 -24.09
CA ALA A 94 10.91 9.56 -24.14
C ALA A 94 10.30 9.50 -25.55
N LEU A 95 11.09 9.80 -26.59
CA LEU A 95 10.62 9.96 -27.97
C LEU A 95 9.92 8.72 -28.56
N PRO A 96 10.42 7.47 -28.41
CA PRO A 96 9.74 6.29 -28.92
C PRO A 96 8.37 6.02 -28.26
N LEU A 97 8.25 6.33 -26.96
CA LEU A 97 7.01 6.17 -26.20
C LEU A 97 5.95 7.19 -26.65
N TRP A 98 6.36 8.44 -26.90
CA TRP A 98 5.47 9.52 -27.33
C TRP A 98 5.00 9.38 -28.79
N LEU A 99 5.91 9.07 -29.72
CA LEU A 99 5.57 8.86 -31.12
C LEU A 99 4.68 7.62 -31.34
N GLY A 100 4.84 6.59 -30.49
CA GLY A 100 4.05 5.35 -30.58
C GLY A 100 2.63 5.45 -30.02
N LYS A 101 2.43 6.21 -28.92
CA LYS A 101 1.14 6.28 -28.20
C LYS A 101 0.35 7.58 -28.45
N LYS A 102 0.91 8.77 -28.19
CA LYS A 102 0.09 10.00 -28.03
C LYS A 102 -0.34 10.65 -29.36
N VAL A 103 0.44 10.51 -30.43
CA VAL A 103 0.09 11.05 -31.77
C VAL A 103 -1.07 10.29 -32.43
N ARG A 104 -1.36 9.07 -31.97
CA ARG A 104 -2.46 8.22 -32.49
C ARG A 104 -3.56 7.99 -31.46
N LEU A 105 -3.73 8.91 -30.51
CA LEU A 105 -4.64 8.73 -29.38
C LEU A 105 -6.08 8.34 -29.80
N PRO A 106 -6.73 8.99 -30.79
CA PRO A 106 -8.05 8.54 -31.26
C PRO A 106 -8.07 7.06 -31.71
N ARG A 107 -7.04 6.61 -32.45
CA ARG A 107 -6.95 5.20 -32.90
C ARG A 107 -6.72 4.23 -31.75
N ILE A 108 -6.02 4.67 -30.70
CA ILE A 108 -5.86 3.87 -29.48
C ILE A 108 -7.20 3.78 -28.79
N MET A 109 -7.89 4.91 -28.58
CA MET A 109 -9.22 4.92 -27.96
C MET A 109 -10.21 4.04 -28.76
N ASP A 110 -10.26 4.13 -30.09
CA ASP A 110 -11.07 3.26 -30.94
C ASP A 110 -10.79 1.78 -30.66
N LYS A 111 -9.51 1.39 -30.63
CA LYS A 111 -9.09 0.02 -30.37
C LYS A 111 -9.44 -0.44 -28.96
N GLU A 112 -9.21 0.39 -27.96
CA GLU A 112 -9.45 0.06 -26.55
C GLU A 112 -10.94 -0.05 -26.24
N LEU A 113 -11.76 0.81 -26.88
CA LEU A 113 -13.21 0.87 -26.71
C LEU A 113 -13.98 -0.07 -27.66
N GLY A 114 -13.32 -0.61 -28.69
CA GLY A 114 -13.98 -1.44 -29.70
C GLY A 114 -14.94 -0.66 -30.59
N VAL A 115 -14.65 0.61 -30.85
CA VAL A 115 -15.42 1.48 -31.75
C VAL A 115 -14.59 1.90 -32.96
N LYS A 116 -15.26 2.55 -33.92
CA LYS A 116 -14.62 3.10 -35.09
C LYS A 116 -15.20 4.48 -35.36
N ASP A 117 -14.33 5.47 -35.52
CA ASP A 117 -14.68 6.84 -35.89
C ASP A 117 -15.66 7.52 -34.89
N ALA A 118 -15.45 7.31 -33.58
CA ALA A 118 -16.27 7.95 -32.55
C ALA A 118 -16.08 9.49 -32.52
N SER A 119 -17.08 10.20 -31.97
CA SER A 119 -17.05 11.66 -31.82
C SER A 119 -16.17 12.08 -30.64
N TYR A 120 -14.87 12.22 -30.89
CA TYR A 120 -13.89 12.63 -29.88
C TYR A 120 -13.85 14.15 -29.66
N VAL A 121 -13.77 14.56 -28.39
CA VAL A 121 -13.52 15.95 -27.98
C VAL A 121 -12.28 16.00 -27.08
N PHE A 122 -11.36 16.91 -27.36
CA PHE A 122 -10.15 17.13 -26.56
C PHE A 122 -10.19 18.54 -25.95
N CYS A 123 -10.26 18.62 -24.63
CA CYS A 123 -10.18 19.90 -23.90
C CYS A 123 -8.75 20.14 -23.41
N GLU A 124 -8.44 21.37 -23.01
CA GLU A 124 -7.18 21.64 -22.32
C GLU A 124 -7.23 21.07 -20.89
N HIS A 125 -6.09 20.63 -20.36
CA HIS A 125 -5.99 19.99 -19.05
C HIS A 125 -6.58 20.86 -17.93
N HIS A 126 -6.23 22.15 -17.93
CA HIS A 126 -6.73 23.10 -16.91
C HIS A 126 -8.18 23.52 -17.13
N GLU A 127 -8.67 23.53 -18.38
CA GLU A 127 -10.10 23.71 -18.65
C GLU A 127 -10.91 22.53 -18.10
N SER A 128 -10.41 21.31 -18.28
CA SER A 128 -11.02 20.11 -17.71
C SER A 128 -11.06 20.19 -16.19
N HIS A 129 -9.96 20.58 -15.52
CA HIS A 129 -9.98 20.79 -14.07
C HIS A 129 -10.98 21.87 -13.63
N ALA A 130 -10.98 23.03 -14.28
CA ALA A 130 -11.92 24.12 -13.98
C ALA A 130 -13.38 23.66 -14.14
N ALA A 131 -13.70 22.96 -15.23
CA ALA A 131 -15.01 22.38 -15.51
C ALA A 131 -15.43 21.34 -14.46
N SER A 132 -14.47 20.54 -13.98
CA SER A 132 -14.72 19.50 -12.98
C SER A 132 -15.12 20.07 -11.61
N ALA A 133 -14.70 21.30 -11.29
CA ALA A 133 -15.08 21.97 -10.05
C ALA A 133 -16.33 22.84 -10.23
N PHE A 134 -16.36 23.71 -11.23
CA PHE A 134 -17.42 24.71 -11.38
C PHE A 134 -18.78 24.10 -11.74
N PHE A 135 -18.85 23.24 -12.76
CA PHE A 135 -20.14 22.74 -13.24
C PHE A 135 -20.90 21.88 -12.23
N PRO A 136 -20.28 21.02 -11.40
CA PRO A 136 -20.97 20.33 -10.32
C PRO A 136 -21.09 21.15 -9.02
N SER A 137 -20.50 22.34 -8.94
CA SER A 137 -20.68 23.20 -7.75
C SER A 137 -22.12 23.71 -7.62
N PRO A 138 -22.56 24.12 -6.42
CA PRO A 138 -23.87 24.74 -6.23
C PRO A 138 -23.94 26.21 -6.69
N PHE A 139 -22.86 26.78 -7.24
CA PHE A 139 -22.76 28.23 -7.46
C PHE A 139 -23.14 28.66 -8.87
N GLU A 140 -24.03 29.64 -9.04
CA GLU A 140 -24.32 30.25 -10.36
C GLU A 140 -23.08 30.94 -10.96
N GLU A 141 -22.32 31.64 -10.12
CA GLU A 141 -21.04 32.26 -10.47
C GLU A 141 -19.96 31.93 -9.44
N ALA A 142 -18.73 31.76 -9.89
CA ALA A 142 -17.58 31.51 -9.02
C ALA A 142 -16.27 31.99 -9.63
N ALA A 143 -15.36 32.42 -8.77
CA ALA A 143 -13.94 32.38 -9.04
C ALA A 143 -13.46 30.93 -9.14
N ILE A 144 -12.58 30.60 -10.09
CA ILE A 144 -12.06 29.25 -10.27
C ILE A 144 -10.53 29.28 -10.22
N LEU A 145 -9.96 28.49 -9.31
CA LEU A 145 -8.52 28.33 -9.14
C LEU A 145 -8.12 26.88 -9.44
N THR A 146 -7.37 26.68 -10.52
CA THR A 146 -6.77 25.38 -10.84
C THR A 146 -5.28 25.42 -10.54
N MET A 147 -4.77 24.46 -9.77
CA MET A 147 -3.34 24.37 -9.42
C MET A 147 -2.86 22.93 -9.46
N ASP A 148 -1.87 22.65 -10.28
CA ASP A 148 -1.43 21.29 -10.57
C ASP A 148 0.11 21.19 -10.72
N GLY A 149 0.60 19.96 -10.92
CA GLY A 149 1.99 19.72 -11.30
C GLY A 149 2.32 20.39 -12.63
N VAL A 150 1.84 19.80 -13.74
CA VAL A 150 2.05 20.29 -15.11
C VAL A 150 0.96 19.76 -16.05
N GLY A 151 0.23 20.64 -16.72
CA GLY A 151 -0.67 20.30 -17.84
C GLY A 151 0.05 20.22 -19.20
N GLU A 152 -0.55 20.83 -20.22
CA GLU A 152 0.11 21.08 -21.51
C GLU A 152 1.21 22.11 -21.37
N TRP A 153 0.92 23.23 -20.70
CA TRP A 153 1.84 24.30 -20.34
C TRP A 153 1.51 24.91 -18.98
N ALA A 154 0.21 25.07 -18.70
CA ALA A 154 -0.27 25.63 -17.44
C ALA A 154 0.13 24.76 -16.23
N THR A 155 0.38 25.44 -15.12
CA THR A 155 0.69 24.86 -13.81
C THR A 155 -0.22 25.44 -12.74
N SER A 156 -0.65 26.69 -12.92
CA SER A 156 -1.77 27.31 -12.21
C SER A 156 -2.61 28.13 -13.20
N SER A 157 -3.93 28.12 -13.07
CA SER A 157 -4.84 28.94 -13.89
C SER A 157 -5.91 29.61 -13.04
N LEU A 158 -6.19 30.87 -13.42
CA LEU A 158 -7.27 31.70 -12.88
C LEU A 158 -8.39 31.75 -13.89
N ALA A 159 -9.62 31.49 -13.46
CA ALA A 159 -10.78 31.51 -14.33
C ALA A 159 -12.01 32.07 -13.61
N ARG A 160 -13.01 32.46 -14.40
CA ARG A 160 -14.33 32.88 -13.94
C ARG A 160 -15.38 31.95 -14.52
N GLY A 161 -16.23 31.39 -13.67
CA GLY A 161 -17.41 30.62 -14.08
C GLY A 161 -18.68 31.46 -13.92
N GLN A 162 -19.55 31.46 -14.93
CA GLN A 162 -20.88 32.06 -14.86
C GLN A 162 -21.86 31.26 -15.72
N GLY A 163 -22.97 30.80 -15.11
CA GLY A 163 -23.96 29.97 -15.78
C GLY A 163 -23.35 28.69 -16.35
N ASN A 164 -23.36 28.54 -17.67
CA ASN A 164 -22.80 27.40 -18.40
C ASN A 164 -21.46 27.70 -19.10
N ARG A 165 -20.77 28.77 -18.71
CA ARG A 165 -19.50 29.22 -19.31
C ARG A 165 -18.38 29.33 -18.27
N ILE A 166 -17.17 28.99 -18.71
CA ILE A 166 -15.90 29.21 -18.02
C ILE A 166 -15.02 30.06 -18.93
N GLU A 167 -14.54 31.17 -18.38
CA GLU A 167 -13.59 32.08 -19.00
C GLU A 167 -12.22 31.96 -18.30
N MET A 168 -11.20 31.54 -19.04
CA MET A 168 -9.82 31.49 -18.55
C MET A 168 -9.22 32.90 -18.58
N LEU A 169 -8.79 33.42 -17.43
CA LEU A 169 -8.32 34.80 -17.27
C LEU A 169 -6.79 34.90 -17.41
N SER A 170 -6.07 34.01 -16.74
CA SER A 170 -4.61 33.99 -16.76
C SER A 170 -4.05 32.64 -16.30
N GLU A 171 -2.77 32.41 -16.57
CA GLU A 171 -2.08 31.18 -16.16
C GLU A 171 -0.61 31.43 -15.83
N ILE A 172 -0.07 30.59 -14.96
CA ILE A 172 1.36 30.39 -14.77
C ILE A 172 1.76 29.18 -15.59
N ARG A 173 2.89 29.28 -16.30
CA ARG A 173 3.37 28.22 -17.19
C ARG A 173 4.58 27.50 -16.63
N PHE A 174 4.72 26.25 -17.03
CA PHE A 174 5.92 25.44 -16.90
C PHE A 174 7.14 26.22 -17.45
N PRO A 175 8.30 26.23 -16.75
CA PRO A 175 8.67 25.33 -15.65
C PRO A 175 8.25 25.77 -14.24
N HIS A 176 7.61 26.92 -14.08
CA HIS A 176 7.25 27.43 -12.76
C HIS A 176 5.98 26.74 -12.26
N SER A 177 6.10 25.90 -11.22
CA SER A 177 4.97 25.15 -10.69
C SER A 177 5.09 24.98 -9.18
N LEU A 178 4.02 25.34 -8.47
CA LEU A 178 3.91 25.13 -7.04
C LEU A 178 3.83 23.63 -6.70
N GLY A 179 3.17 22.83 -7.54
CA GLY A 179 3.15 21.38 -7.43
C GLY A 179 4.54 20.76 -7.60
N MET A 180 5.34 21.26 -8.55
CA MET A 180 6.72 20.79 -8.75
C MET A 180 7.67 21.24 -7.62
N LEU A 181 7.48 22.43 -7.06
CA LEU A 181 8.20 22.88 -5.86
C LEU A 181 7.93 21.89 -4.70
N TYR A 182 6.66 21.61 -4.43
CA TYR A 182 6.27 20.69 -3.36
C TYR A 182 6.79 19.27 -3.60
N SER A 183 6.75 18.81 -4.85
CA SER A 183 7.31 17.52 -5.29
C SER A 183 8.82 17.44 -5.14
N ALA A 184 9.55 18.55 -5.35
CA ALA A 184 10.99 18.60 -5.15
C ALA A 184 11.38 18.38 -3.69
N PHE A 185 10.65 19.00 -2.75
CA PHE A 185 10.80 18.72 -1.32
C PHE A 185 10.38 17.30 -0.97
N THR A 186 9.29 16.79 -1.56
CA THR A 186 8.83 15.40 -1.37
C THR A 186 9.96 14.41 -1.70
N GLY A 187 10.59 14.54 -2.88
CA GLY A 187 11.73 13.72 -3.26
C GLY A 187 12.98 13.96 -2.39
N TYR A 188 13.27 15.21 -2.02
CA TYR A 188 14.42 15.55 -1.18
C TYR A 188 14.32 14.96 0.24
N LEU A 189 13.10 14.86 0.77
CA LEU A 189 12.79 14.22 2.05
C LEU A 189 12.74 12.67 1.96
N GLY A 190 13.07 12.09 0.81
CA GLY A 190 13.12 10.64 0.61
C GLY A 190 11.76 9.98 0.40
N PHE A 191 10.72 10.75 0.07
CA PHE A 191 9.39 10.25 -0.27
C PHE A 191 9.20 10.09 -1.78
N LYS A 192 8.20 9.30 -2.20
CA LYS A 192 7.92 9.05 -3.62
C LYS A 192 7.12 10.20 -4.24
N VAL A 193 7.69 10.80 -5.29
CA VAL A 193 7.03 11.85 -6.09
C VAL A 193 5.81 11.30 -6.82
N ASN A 194 4.77 12.14 -6.97
CA ASN A 194 3.44 11.85 -7.50
C ASN A 194 2.66 10.77 -6.70
N ALA A 195 2.98 10.61 -5.42
CA ALA A 195 2.38 9.55 -4.59
C ALA A 195 2.38 9.87 -3.10
N ASP A 196 3.40 10.55 -2.57
CA ASP A 196 3.62 10.74 -1.14
C ASP A 196 3.67 12.22 -0.72
N GLU A 197 3.23 13.16 -1.54
CA GLU A 197 3.18 14.61 -1.22
C GLU A 197 2.42 14.85 0.09
N TYR A 198 1.31 14.13 0.31
CA TYR A 198 0.55 14.23 1.55
C TYR A 198 1.36 13.83 2.79
N LYS A 199 2.48 13.09 2.67
CA LYS A 199 3.37 12.76 3.81
C LYS A 199 4.13 14.00 4.26
N VAL A 200 4.54 14.86 3.33
CA VAL A 200 5.16 16.16 3.66
C VAL A 200 4.16 17.01 4.43
N MET A 201 2.91 17.06 3.96
CA MET A 201 1.83 17.76 4.66
C MET A 201 1.59 17.21 6.07
N GLY A 202 1.60 15.89 6.24
CA GLY A 202 1.47 15.26 7.57
C GLY A 202 2.72 15.41 8.45
N LEU A 203 3.90 15.62 7.86
CA LEU A 203 5.15 15.81 8.60
C LEU A 203 5.35 17.26 9.06
N ALA A 204 4.79 18.22 8.32
CA ALA A 204 4.96 19.65 8.58
C ALA A 204 4.68 20.09 10.04
N PRO A 205 3.63 19.63 10.74
CA PRO A 205 3.36 20.11 12.09
C PRO A 205 4.34 19.66 13.17
N TYR A 206 5.28 18.75 12.84
CA TYR A 206 6.37 18.32 13.73
C TYR A 206 7.60 19.21 13.63
N GLY A 207 7.67 20.07 12.61
CA GLY A 207 8.77 20.98 12.37
C GLY A 207 8.46 22.42 12.75
N GLU A 208 9.51 23.23 12.75
CA GLU A 208 9.42 24.68 12.74
C GLU A 208 9.76 25.22 11.35
N PRO A 209 9.06 26.24 10.83
CA PRO A 209 9.25 26.73 9.46
C PRO A 209 10.52 27.58 9.29
N ARG A 210 11.69 27.05 9.67
CA ARG A 210 12.99 27.78 9.76
C ARG A 210 13.63 28.10 8.41
N PHE A 211 13.21 27.45 7.33
CA PHE A 211 13.73 27.61 5.98
C PHE A 211 12.83 28.45 5.06
N VAL A 212 11.80 29.13 5.58
CA VAL A 212 10.89 29.94 4.76
C VAL A 212 11.65 31.03 3.99
N ASP A 213 12.50 31.78 4.68
CA ASP A 213 13.28 32.86 4.05
C ASP A 213 14.23 32.31 2.98
N ALA A 214 14.93 31.21 3.27
CA ALA A 214 15.80 30.56 2.29
C ALA A 214 15.04 30.13 1.01
N ILE A 215 13.80 29.64 1.15
CA ILE A 215 12.95 29.27 0.02
C ILE A 215 12.53 30.51 -0.78
N LEU A 216 12.05 31.56 -0.11
CA LEU A 216 11.55 32.78 -0.75
C LEU A 216 12.67 33.64 -1.39
N GLU A 217 13.88 33.61 -0.83
CA GLU A 217 15.01 34.37 -1.34
C GLU A 217 15.73 33.67 -2.50
N ASN A 218 15.69 32.33 -2.55
CA ASN A 218 16.51 31.56 -3.49
C ASN A 218 15.71 30.74 -4.49
N LEU A 219 14.60 30.11 -4.08
CA LEU A 219 13.90 29.13 -4.91
C LEU A 219 12.73 29.73 -5.69
N ILE A 220 11.95 30.60 -5.05
CA ILE A 220 10.70 31.12 -5.59
C ILE A 220 10.51 32.60 -5.25
N GLU A 221 10.38 33.43 -6.27
CA GLU A 221 10.01 34.84 -6.14
C GLU A 221 8.51 34.98 -6.32
N VAL A 222 7.79 35.40 -5.26
CA VAL A 222 6.32 35.53 -5.25
C VAL A 222 5.94 37.01 -5.25
N ARG A 223 5.11 37.43 -6.20
CA ARG A 223 4.58 38.78 -6.33
C ARG A 223 3.37 39.00 -5.41
N GLU A 224 2.88 40.22 -5.32
CA GLU A 224 1.73 40.56 -4.48
C GLU A 224 0.42 39.94 -4.98
N ASP A 225 0.25 39.81 -6.29
CA ASP A 225 -0.88 39.13 -6.94
C ASP A 225 -0.81 37.59 -6.83
N GLY A 226 0.24 37.06 -6.18
CA GLY A 226 0.48 35.63 -6.05
C GLY A 226 1.11 34.97 -7.28
N SER A 227 1.35 35.71 -8.36
CA SER A 227 2.17 35.20 -9.47
C SER A 227 3.60 34.93 -8.98
N PHE A 228 4.24 33.89 -9.51
CA PHE A 228 5.56 33.47 -9.00
C PHE A 228 6.46 32.90 -10.08
N TRP A 229 7.76 33.16 -9.95
CA TRP A 229 8.82 32.62 -10.80
C TRP A 229 9.80 31.82 -9.93
N MET A 230 10.39 30.77 -10.49
CA MET A 230 11.31 29.89 -9.78
C MET A 230 12.71 29.94 -10.39
N ASP A 231 13.75 29.98 -9.56
CA ASP A 231 15.14 29.84 -10.02
C ASP A 231 15.40 28.37 -10.37
N MET A 232 15.33 28.09 -11.67
CA MET A 232 15.49 26.74 -12.23
C MET A 232 16.88 26.14 -11.99
N SER A 233 17.89 26.91 -11.57
CA SER A 233 19.22 26.36 -11.24
C SER A 233 19.22 25.46 -9.99
N PHE A 234 18.17 25.52 -9.17
CA PHE A 234 17.98 24.64 -8.02
C PHE A 234 17.24 23.34 -8.36
N PHE A 235 16.73 23.19 -9.57
CA PHE A 235 15.87 22.07 -9.95
C PHE A 235 16.44 21.30 -11.14
N ASP A 236 16.23 19.98 -11.15
CA ASP A 236 16.75 19.09 -12.20
C ASP A 236 15.63 18.36 -12.97
N TYR A 237 14.36 18.60 -12.64
CA TYR A 237 13.24 17.91 -13.29
C TYR A 237 13.00 18.29 -14.76
N GLY A 238 13.63 19.38 -15.24
CA GLY A 238 13.64 19.74 -16.67
C GLY A 238 14.65 18.90 -17.46
N PRO A 239 15.96 18.98 -17.14
CA PRO A 239 17.01 18.27 -17.88
C PRO A 239 17.34 16.84 -17.40
N GLY A 240 17.12 16.54 -16.12
CA GLY A 240 17.64 15.36 -15.43
C GLY A 240 16.62 14.26 -15.12
N LEU A 241 17.01 13.33 -14.25
CA LEU A 241 16.18 12.21 -13.77
C LEU A 241 15.76 12.38 -12.30
N THR A 242 16.14 13.49 -11.68
CA THR A 242 15.88 13.83 -10.27
C THR A 242 15.15 15.17 -10.18
N MET A 243 14.57 15.47 -9.01
CA MET A 243 13.84 16.74 -8.84
C MET A 243 14.74 17.92 -8.47
N THR A 244 15.80 17.69 -7.69
CA THR A 244 16.64 18.73 -7.08
C THR A 244 18.08 18.67 -7.59
N SER A 245 18.74 19.83 -7.66
CA SER A 245 20.14 19.97 -8.09
C SER A 245 21.12 20.04 -6.91
N ASP A 246 22.43 19.97 -7.19
CA ASP A 246 23.47 20.17 -6.17
C ASP A 246 23.37 21.53 -5.47
N LYS A 247 22.86 22.57 -6.16
CA LYS A 247 22.64 23.90 -5.59
C LYS A 247 21.55 23.85 -4.50
N PHE A 248 20.51 23.05 -4.73
CA PHE A 248 19.46 22.78 -3.73
C PHE A 248 20.02 22.02 -2.53
N HIS A 249 20.88 21.03 -2.79
CA HIS A 249 21.51 20.24 -1.73
C HIS A 249 22.43 21.12 -0.88
N ALA A 250 23.21 22.01 -1.50
CA ALA A 250 24.04 22.98 -0.79
C ALA A 250 23.20 23.95 0.05
N LEU A 251 22.09 24.46 -0.48
CA LEU A 251 21.20 25.39 0.22
C LEU A 251 20.62 24.80 1.52
N PHE A 252 20.24 23.52 1.50
CA PHE A 252 19.64 22.85 2.66
C PHE A 252 20.62 21.94 3.44
N GLY A 253 21.92 22.05 3.13
CA GLY A 253 22.99 21.45 3.93
C GLY A 253 23.15 19.94 3.77
N GLY A 254 22.87 19.37 2.60
CA GLY A 254 23.22 17.96 2.30
C GLY A 254 22.47 17.34 1.12
N PRO A 255 22.79 16.09 0.77
CA PRO A 255 22.07 15.35 -0.27
C PRO A 255 20.64 14.97 0.16
N PRO A 256 19.79 14.52 -0.77
CA PRO A 256 18.47 13.97 -0.48
C PRO A 256 18.53 12.82 0.54
N LYS A 257 17.50 12.69 1.38
CA LYS A 257 17.37 11.58 2.32
C LYS A 257 17.23 10.25 1.57
N SER A 258 18.00 9.23 1.94
CA SER A 258 17.73 7.86 1.47
C SER A 258 16.39 7.37 2.03
N SER A 259 15.69 6.48 1.32
CA SER A 259 14.38 5.96 1.77
C SER A 259 14.41 5.38 3.20
N ASP A 260 15.54 4.77 3.55
CA ASP A 260 15.75 3.94 4.74
C ASP A 260 16.34 4.71 5.93
N ALA A 261 16.81 5.95 5.72
CA ALA A 261 17.31 6.79 6.81
C ALA A 261 16.16 7.31 7.71
N PRO A 262 16.39 7.46 9.03
CA PRO A 262 15.39 8.04 9.94
C PRO A 262 15.08 9.50 9.59
N ILE A 263 13.89 9.96 9.98
CA ILE A 263 13.48 11.36 9.85
C ILE A 263 13.98 12.11 11.09
N ASP A 264 14.82 13.12 10.88
CA ASP A 264 15.30 14.04 11.94
C ASP A 264 14.53 15.38 11.93
N GLN A 265 14.86 16.26 12.88
CA GLN A 265 14.24 17.57 13.01
C GLN A 265 14.43 18.47 11.78
N ARG A 266 15.58 18.39 11.08
CA ARG A 266 15.81 19.17 9.87
C ARG A 266 14.80 18.82 8.78
N HIS A 267 14.51 17.53 8.61
CA HIS A 267 13.50 17.07 7.65
C HIS A 267 12.10 17.59 8.00
N MET A 268 11.75 17.62 9.29
CA MET A 268 10.48 18.17 9.77
C MET A 268 10.41 19.68 9.51
N ASP A 269 11.48 20.41 9.81
CA ASP A 269 11.57 21.86 9.61
C ASP A 269 11.46 22.23 8.12
N LEU A 270 12.09 21.46 7.23
CA LEU A 270 11.95 21.63 5.77
C LEU A 270 10.51 21.38 5.30
N ALA A 271 9.84 20.35 5.83
CA ALA A 271 8.43 20.08 5.53
C ALA A 271 7.53 21.22 6.02
N ALA A 272 7.77 21.74 7.23
CA ALA A 272 7.05 22.89 7.78
C ALA A 272 7.24 24.14 6.92
N SER A 273 8.46 24.40 6.47
CA SER A 273 8.79 25.58 5.65
C SER A 273 8.15 25.55 4.27
N VAL A 274 8.26 24.43 3.52
CA VAL A 274 7.65 24.35 2.18
C VAL A 274 6.12 24.40 2.26
N GLN A 275 5.54 23.79 3.30
CA GLN A 275 4.11 23.84 3.55
C GLN A 275 3.66 25.28 3.83
N LYS A 276 4.36 26.01 4.69
CA LYS A 276 4.09 27.43 4.97
C LYS A 276 4.19 28.31 3.72
N VAL A 277 5.26 28.16 2.92
CA VAL A 277 5.42 28.90 1.65
C VAL A 277 4.27 28.60 0.69
N THR A 278 3.91 27.34 0.55
CA THR A 278 2.79 26.91 -0.32
C THR A 278 1.49 27.58 0.10
N GLU A 279 1.19 27.60 1.40
CA GLU A 279 0.00 28.28 1.92
C GLU A 279 -0.01 29.78 1.65
N GLU A 280 1.13 30.48 1.80
CA GLU A 280 1.22 31.92 1.50
C GLU A 280 0.94 32.20 0.02
N VAL A 281 1.56 31.42 -0.89
CA VAL A 281 1.39 31.59 -2.34
C VAL A 281 -0.08 31.37 -2.72
N VAL A 282 -0.68 30.27 -2.25
CA VAL A 282 -2.08 29.94 -2.56
C VAL A 282 -3.03 31.02 -2.03
N LEU A 283 -2.80 31.54 -0.82
CA LEU A 283 -3.64 32.60 -0.25
C LEU A 283 -3.53 33.92 -1.02
N LYS A 284 -2.32 34.30 -1.47
CA LYS A 284 -2.11 35.48 -2.32
C LYS A 284 -2.85 35.35 -3.66
N ILE A 285 -2.73 34.19 -4.32
CA ILE A 285 -3.45 33.91 -5.57
C ILE A 285 -4.96 33.99 -5.34
N ALA A 286 -5.48 33.40 -4.26
CA ALA A 286 -6.90 33.41 -3.94
C ALA A 286 -7.43 34.84 -3.71
N ARG A 287 -6.67 35.69 -3.00
CA ARG A 287 -7.01 37.11 -2.79
C ARG A 287 -7.04 37.89 -4.10
N HIS A 288 -6.02 37.75 -4.92
CA HIS A 288 -5.98 38.40 -6.24
C HIS A 288 -7.13 37.92 -7.13
N LEU A 289 -7.43 36.62 -7.13
CA LEU A 289 -8.54 36.06 -7.89
C LEU A 289 -9.90 36.65 -7.44
N HIS A 290 -10.10 36.84 -6.14
CA HIS A 290 -11.28 37.53 -5.62
C HIS A 290 -11.35 38.99 -6.09
N GLU A 291 -10.24 39.72 -6.10
CA GLU A 291 -10.19 41.11 -6.59
C GLU A 291 -10.57 41.22 -8.07
N VAL A 292 -10.07 40.32 -8.93
CA VAL A 292 -10.32 40.38 -10.38
C VAL A 292 -11.68 39.80 -10.78
N THR A 293 -12.28 38.93 -9.96
CA THR A 293 -13.60 38.32 -10.25
C THR A 293 -14.75 39.03 -9.54
N GLY A 294 -14.51 39.60 -8.35
CA GLY A 294 -15.55 40.11 -7.45
C GLY A 294 -16.46 39.01 -6.89
N SER A 295 -16.15 37.73 -7.11
CA SER A 295 -17.02 36.63 -6.73
C SER A 295 -16.86 36.27 -5.26
N LYS A 296 -17.97 36.00 -4.58
CA LYS A 296 -18.01 35.51 -3.20
C LYS A 296 -17.73 34.00 -3.10
N ASN A 297 -17.76 33.29 -4.22
CA ASN A 297 -17.64 31.84 -4.27
C ASN A 297 -16.33 31.44 -4.95
N LEU A 298 -15.63 30.45 -4.39
CA LEU A 298 -14.41 29.89 -4.95
C LEU A 298 -14.61 28.41 -5.31
N CYS A 299 -14.25 28.03 -6.54
CA CYS A 299 -14.11 26.66 -6.98
C CYS A 299 -12.63 26.30 -7.13
N MET A 300 -12.21 25.13 -6.64
CA MET A 300 -10.82 24.69 -6.71
C MET A 300 -10.67 23.28 -7.29
N ALA A 301 -9.62 23.09 -8.11
CA ALA A 301 -9.22 21.81 -8.69
C ALA A 301 -7.70 21.76 -8.97
N GLY A 302 -7.21 20.62 -9.48
CA GLY A 302 -5.80 20.32 -9.73
C GLY A 302 -5.15 19.65 -8.52
N GLY A 303 -4.04 18.92 -8.73
CA GLY A 303 -3.42 18.11 -7.68
C GLY A 303 -3.07 18.88 -6.39
N VAL A 304 -2.72 20.16 -6.50
CA VAL A 304 -2.40 21.02 -5.34
C VAL A 304 -3.65 21.35 -4.51
N ALA A 305 -4.85 21.34 -5.09
CA ALA A 305 -6.11 21.53 -4.37
C ALA A 305 -6.43 20.38 -3.39
N LEU A 306 -5.67 19.27 -3.41
CA LEU A 306 -5.73 18.25 -2.37
C LEU A 306 -4.98 18.64 -1.08
N ASN A 307 -4.24 19.75 -1.07
CA ASN A 307 -3.58 20.31 0.10
C ASN A 307 -4.62 20.97 1.02
N CYS A 308 -5.25 20.14 1.87
CA CYS A 308 -6.31 20.57 2.77
C CYS A 308 -5.87 21.58 3.83
N VAL A 309 -4.55 21.70 4.11
CA VAL A 309 -4.00 22.70 5.01
C VAL A 309 -4.08 24.08 4.36
N ALA A 310 -3.64 24.20 3.09
CA ALA A 310 -3.79 25.44 2.32
C ALA A 310 -5.27 25.82 2.11
N ASN A 311 -6.12 24.84 1.80
CA ASN A 311 -7.57 25.07 1.66
C ASN A 311 -8.20 25.57 2.97
N GLY A 312 -7.85 24.94 4.11
CA GLY A 312 -8.33 25.37 5.42
C GLY A 312 -7.88 26.79 5.79
N ARG A 313 -6.71 27.22 5.29
CA ARG A 313 -6.26 28.60 5.46
C ARG A 313 -7.05 29.59 4.60
N ILE A 314 -7.35 29.26 3.35
CA ILE A 314 -8.26 30.08 2.52
C ILE A 314 -9.64 30.20 3.19
N ALA A 315 -10.17 29.11 3.75
CA ALA A 315 -11.46 29.11 4.44
C ALA A 315 -11.53 30.04 5.67
N ARG A 316 -10.40 30.30 6.33
CA ARG A 316 -10.31 31.17 7.52
C ARG A 316 -9.88 32.60 7.21
N GLU A 317 -8.94 32.77 6.27
CA GLU A 317 -8.24 34.05 6.03
C GLU A 317 -8.49 34.64 4.63
N GLY A 318 -9.14 33.87 3.76
CA GLY A 318 -9.49 34.27 2.41
C GLY A 318 -10.76 35.11 2.36
N PRO A 319 -10.97 35.85 1.26
CA PRO A 319 -12.11 36.76 1.11
C PRO A 319 -13.42 36.07 0.67
N PHE A 320 -13.43 34.75 0.50
CA PHE A 320 -14.57 34.01 -0.04
C PHE A 320 -15.54 33.56 1.06
N GLU A 321 -16.85 33.70 0.79
CA GLU A 321 -17.92 33.25 1.67
C GLU A 321 -18.15 31.74 1.55
N ASN A 322 -18.04 31.19 0.33
CA ASN A 322 -18.27 29.78 0.04
C ASN A 322 -17.12 29.19 -0.79
N ILE A 323 -16.72 27.97 -0.47
CA ILE A 323 -15.65 27.25 -1.17
C ILE A 323 -16.15 25.87 -1.58
N TRP A 324 -16.01 25.55 -2.87
CA TRP A 324 -16.22 24.22 -3.44
C TRP A 324 -14.91 23.66 -3.95
N ILE A 325 -14.52 22.47 -3.49
CA ILE A 325 -13.26 21.83 -3.89
C ILE A 325 -13.60 20.47 -4.46
N GLN A 326 -13.09 20.18 -5.65
CA GLN A 326 -13.37 18.93 -6.35
C GLN A 326 -12.84 17.71 -5.54
N PRO A 327 -13.68 16.77 -5.04
CA PRO A 327 -13.24 15.52 -4.38
C PRO A 327 -12.14 14.75 -5.12
N ALA A 328 -12.26 14.60 -6.44
CA ALA A 328 -11.24 13.98 -7.29
C ALA A 328 -10.32 15.04 -7.93
N SER A 329 -9.75 15.97 -7.15
CA SER A 329 -9.07 17.18 -7.68
C SER A 329 -7.88 16.91 -8.62
N GLY A 330 -7.18 15.78 -8.49
CA GLY A 330 -6.10 15.39 -9.41
C GLY A 330 -6.60 14.96 -10.80
N ASP A 331 -5.74 14.34 -11.61
CA ASP A 331 -6.01 14.00 -13.02
C ASP A 331 -7.29 13.19 -13.26
N ALA A 332 -7.71 12.37 -12.28
CA ALA A 332 -8.99 11.67 -12.35
C ALA A 332 -10.15 12.65 -12.58
N GLY A 333 -10.19 13.77 -11.87
CA GLY A 333 -11.22 14.82 -12.03
C GLY A 333 -11.34 15.37 -13.44
N GLY A 334 -10.28 15.31 -14.23
CA GLY A 334 -10.28 15.69 -15.65
C GLY A 334 -11.30 14.92 -16.48
N ALA A 335 -11.57 13.65 -16.15
CA ALA A 335 -12.60 12.84 -16.83
C ALA A 335 -14.01 13.42 -16.61
N LEU A 336 -14.36 13.84 -15.38
CA LEU A 336 -15.63 14.53 -15.13
C LEU A 336 -15.65 15.90 -15.82
N GLY A 337 -14.53 16.61 -15.73
CA GLY A 337 -14.34 17.93 -16.30
C GLY A 337 -14.65 18.01 -17.79
N VAL A 338 -13.99 17.16 -18.58
CA VAL A 338 -14.20 17.14 -20.03
C VAL A 338 -15.63 16.77 -20.39
N ALA A 339 -16.27 15.84 -19.66
CA ALA A 339 -17.65 15.46 -19.94
C ALA A 339 -18.63 16.62 -19.65
N LYS A 340 -18.46 17.32 -18.52
CA LYS A 340 -19.27 18.50 -18.17
C LYS A 340 -19.00 19.68 -19.10
N PHE A 341 -17.75 19.87 -19.55
CA PHE A 341 -17.39 20.88 -20.54
C PHE A 341 -18.10 20.64 -21.87
N VAL A 342 -18.11 19.39 -22.36
CA VAL A 342 -18.85 19.02 -23.57
C VAL A 342 -20.34 19.38 -23.41
N TRP A 343 -20.96 18.98 -22.30
CA TRP A 343 -22.38 19.23 -22.07
C TRP A 343 -22.76 20.72 -22.00
N HIS A 344 -22.07 21.50 -21.16
CA HIS A 344 -22.44 22.88 -20.87
C HIS A 344 -21.84 23.88 -21.84
N GLN A 345 -20.54 23.80 -22.09
CA GLN A 345 -19.79 24.82 -22.82
C GLN A 345 -19.78 24.55 -24.33
N LEU A 346 -19.55 23.30 -24.75
CA LEU A 346 -19.49 22.96 -26.17
C LEU A 346 -20.90 22.86 -26.79
N LEU A 347 -21.81 22.13 -26.17
CA LEU A 347 -23.19 21.95 -26.66
C LEU A 347 -24.12 23.10 -26.26
N GLY A 348 -23.71 23.96 -25.33
CA GLY A 348 -24.47 25.15 -24.93
C GLY A 348 -25.69 24.85 -24.05
N ASN A 349 -25.80 23.65 -23.48
CA ASN A 349 -26.92 23.30 -22.60
C ASN A 349 -26.89 24.15 -21.33
N ALA A 350 -28.08 24.53 -20.86
CA ALA A 350 -28.24 25.29 -19.63
C ALA A 350 -27.67 24.52 -18.43
N ARG A 351 -27.16 25.28 -17.45
CA ARG A 351 -26.81 24.76 -16.12
C ARG A 351 -27.89 25.18 -15.15
N THR A 352 -28.30 24.27 -14.28
CA THR A 352 -29.27 24.50 -13.20
C THR A 352 -28.57 24.27 -11.86
N PRO A 353 -27.93 25.30 -11.30
CA PRO A 353 -27.37 25.21 -9.96
C PRO A 353 -28.50 25.22 -8.92
N GLY A 354 -28.33 24.48 -7.82
CA GLY A 354 -29.32 24.43 -6.74
C GLY A 354 -29.22 23.19 -5.86
N ASP A 355 -28.70 22.08 -6.39
CA ASP A 355 -28.28 20.95 -5.55
C ASP A 355 -27.04 21.38 -4.75
N PRO A 356 -27.08 21.33 -3.40
CA PRO A 356 -25.90 21.63 -2.58
C PRO A 356 -24.71 20.69 -2.87
N ASP A 357 -24.95 19.53 -3.49
CA ASP A 357 -23.93 18.56 -3.86
C ASP A 357 -24.33 17.69 -5.08
N ALA A 358 -24.09 18.21 -6.29
CA ALA A 358 -24.35 17.48 -7.53
C ALA A 358 -23.37 16.31 -7.79
N GLN A 359 -22.43 16.02 -6.89
CA GLN A 359 -21.62 14.79 -6.94
C GLN A 359 -22.12 13.71 -5.97
N HIS A 360 -23.19 13.97 -5.22
CA HIS A 360 -23.86 13.01 -4.35
C HIS A 360 -22.90 12.33 -3.36
N GLY A 361 -22.13 13.11 -2.61
CA GLY A 361 -21.10 12.60 -1.69
C GLY A 361 -19.92 11.93 -2.42
N SER A 362 -19.80 12.14 -3.73
CA SER A 362 -18.89 11.43 -4.62
C SER A 362 -19.12 9.90 -4.65
N LEU A 363 -20.31 9.43 -4.27
CA LEU A 363 -20.68 8.00 -4.23
C LEU A 363 -21.11 7.52 -5.63
N LEU A 364 -20.15 7.50 -6.55
CA LEU A 364 -20.36 7.33 -8.00
C LEU A 364 -19.81 6.01 -8.56
N GLY A 365 -19.09 5.23 -7.75
CA GLY A 365 -18.51 3.95 -8.14
C GLY A 365 -19.45 2.75 -8.00
N PRO A 366 -18.90 1.53 -8.08
CA PRO A 366 -19.65 0.28 -7.95
C PRO A 366 -20.28 0.08 -6.56
N SER A 367 -21.40 -0.63 -6.52
CA SER A 367 -22.02 -1.21 -5.31
C SER A 367 -22.26 -2.69 -5.51
N TYR A 368 -22.44 -3.44 -4.43
CA TYR A 368 -22.59 -4.90 -4.46
C TYR A 368 -23.81 -5.31 -3.64
N GLY A 369 -24.55 -6.29 -4.14
CA GLY A 369 -25.75 -6.79 -3.47
C GLY A 369 -25.41 -7.82 -2.39
N ILE A 370 -26.32 -7.98 -1.42
CA ILE A 370 -26.17 -8.93 -0.32
C ILE A 370 -25.97 -10.37 -0.80
N ASP A 371 -26.74 -10.82 -1.80
CA ASP A 371 -26.63 -12.18 -2.33
C ASP A 371 -25.24 -12.47 -2.94
N GLU A 372 -24.59 -11.47 -3.54
CA GLU A 372 -23.23 -11.61 -4.08
C GLU A 372 -22.20 -11.70 -2.95
N ILE A 373 -22.39 -10.90 -1.90
CA ILE A 373 -21.54 -10.88 -0.71
C ILE A 373 -21.63 -12.22 0.04
N GLU A 374 -22.83 -12.75 0.27
CA GLU A 374 -23.03 -14.02 0.97
C GLU A 374 -22.38 -15.17 0.21
N ARG A 375 -22.61 -15.28 -1.11
CA ARG A 375 -21.94 -16.28 -1.96
C ARG A 375 -20.42 -16.16 -1.91
N MET A 376 -19.90 -14.94 -1.90
CA MET A 376 -18.46 -14.70 -1.78
C MET A 376 -17.95 -15.21 -0.43
N LEU A 377 -18.59 -14.85 0.68
CA LEU A 377 -18.19 -15.29 2.02
C LEU A 377 -18.28 -16.82 2.18
N GLU A 378 -19.33 -17.44 1.67
CA GLU A 378 -19.50 -18.90 1.63
C GLU A 378 -18.36 -19.57 0.84
N SER A 379 -18.01 -19.03 -0.34
CA SER A 379 -16.90 -19.55 -1.15
C SER A 379 -15.53 -19.47 -0.44
N ARG A 380 -15.41 -18.60 0.57
CA ARG A 380 -14.22 -18.45 1.42
C ARG A 380 -14.29 -19.27 2.70
N ASN A 381 -15.38 -20.01 2.94
CA ASN A 381 -15.69 -20.65 4.22
C ASN A 381 -15.58 -19.66 5.40
N ALA A 382 -15.98 -18.41 5.18
CA ALA A 382 -15.95 -17.38 6.21
C ALA A 382 -17.12 -17.60 7.19
N THR A 383 -16.86 -17.39 8.48
CA THR A 383 -17.93 -17.40 9.50
C THR A 383 -18.53 -15.99 9.59
N PHE A 384 -19.77 -15.81 9.17
CA PHE A 384 -20.43 -14.49 9.17
C PHE A 384 -21.86 -14.57 9.71
N GLN A 385 -22.44 -13.40 9.99
CA GLN A 385 -23.83 -13.24 10.38
C GLN A 385 -24.46 -12.17 9.50
N THR A 386 -25.66 -12.45 8.97
CA THR A 386 -26.49 -11.47 8.27
C THR A 386 -27.46 -10.83 9.28
N CYS A 387 -27.54 -9.51 9.27
CA CYS A 387 -28.37 -8.71 10.17
C CYS A 387 -29.27 -7.76 9.38
N ASP A 388 -30.45 -7.41 9.90
CA ASP A 388 -31.13 -6.20 9.46
C ASP A 388 -30.33 -4.94 9.85
N ASP A 389 -30.74 -3.78 9.33
CA ASP A 389 -29.99 -2.53 9.55
C ASP A 389 -29.95 -2.11 11.01
N ASP A 390 -31.06 -2.20 11.74
CA ASP A 390 -31.10 -1.80 13.16
C ASP A 390 -30.17 -2.67 14.02
N ALA A 391 -30.22 -4.00 13.84
CA ALA A 391 -29.36 -4.93 14.57
C ALA A 391 -27.88 -4.76 14.18
N LEU A 392 -27.59 -4.50 12.89
CA LEU A 392 -26.23 -4.21 12.44
C LEU A 392 -25.70 -2.92 13.08
N ILE A 393 -26.47 -1.83 13.04
CA ILE A 393 -26.06 -0.54 13.59
C ILE A 393 -25.84 -0.62 15.10
N GLU A 394 -26.73 -1.29 15.84
CA GLU A 394 -26.54 -1.50 17.28
C GLU A 394 -25.24 -2.26 17.55
N ARG A 395 -25.00 -3.34 16.80
CA ARG A 395 -23.81 -4.17 16.98
C ARG A 395 -22.51 -3.45 16.64
N VAL A 396 -22.50 -2.68 15.56
CA VAL A 396 -21.33 -1.90 15.13
C VAL A 396 -21.09 -0.75 16.10
N THR A 397 -22.14 -0.11 16.60
CA THR A 397 -22.06 0.89 17.67
C THR A 397 -21.40 0.32 18.93
N GLU A 398 -21.78 -0.89 19.35
CA GLU A 398 -21.15 -1.58 20.49
C GLU A 398 -19.66 -1.84 20.25
N LEU A 399 -19.31 -2.36 19.07
CA LEU A 399 -17.91 -2.65 18.71
C LEU A 399 -17.07 -1.38 18.71
N LEU A 400 -17.57 -0.30 18.10
CA LEU A 400 -16.91 1.01 18.10
C LEU A 400 -16.73 1.54 19.52
N ALA A 401 -17.79 1.54 20.35
CA ALA A 401 -17.73 2.02 21.72
C ALA A 401 -16.72 1.24 22.60
N ASN A 402 -16.45 -0.02 22.25
CA ASN A 402 -15.45 -0.88 22.88
C ASN A 402 -14.04 -0.75 22.27
N GLY A 403 -13.81 0.20 21.35
CA GLY A 403 -12.51 0.50 20.77
C GLY A 403 -12.09 -0.43 19.61
N SER A 404 -13.04 -1.12 18.98
CA SER A 404 -12.75 -1.97 17.80
C SER A 404 -12.45 -1.14 16.55
N CYS A 405 -11.51 -1.62 15.73
CA CYS A 405 -11.27 -1.16 14.36
C CYS A 405 -12.11 -1.98 13.38
N ILE A 406 -12.97 -1.31 12.62
CA ILE A 406 -13.95 -1.99 11.76
C ILE A 406 -13.72 -1.61 10.30
N GLY A 407 -13.58 -2.62 9.43
CA GLY A 407 -13.70 -2.42 7.99
C GLY A 407 -15.17 -2.20 7.63
N TRP A 408 -15.48 -1.05 7.04
CA TRP A 408 -16.83 -0.61 6.71
C TRP A 408 -17.00 -0.52 5.20
N PHE A 409 -17.77 -1.46 4.64
CA PHE A 409 -18.04 -1.58 3.21
C PHE A 409 -19.55 -1.51 2.98
N GLN A 410 -20.01 -0.45 2.32
CA GLN A 410 -21.43 -0.27 1.98
C GLN A 410 -21.63 0.58 0.74
N GLY A 411 -22.77 0.43 0.08
CA GLY A 411 -23.25 1.27 -0.99
C GLY A 411 -22.25 1.46 -2.14
N ARG A 412 -22.45 2.57 -2.86
CA ARG A 412 -21.58 2.97 -3.97
C ARG A 412 -20.24 3.45 -3.44
N MET A 413 -19.18 3.03 -4.12
CA MET A 413 -17.81 3.45 -3.84
C MET A 413 -17.59 4.95 -4.12
N GLU A 414 -16.73 5.57 -3.33
CA GLU A 414 -16.30 6.95 -3.49
C GLU A 414 -15.42 7.16 -4.74
N TYR A 415 -15.64 8.26 -5.46
CA TYR A 415 -14.78 8.74 -6.53
C TYR A 415 -13.76 9.76 -6.00
N GLY A 416 -12.47 9.46 -6.19
CA GLY A 416 -11.36 10.26 -5.68
C GLY A 416 -10.50 9.53 -4.64
N PRO A 417 -9.50 10.21 -4.07
CA PRO A 417 -8.46 9.58 -3.24
C PRO A 417 -8.84 9.37 -1.77
N ARG A 418 -10.02 9.82 -1.33
CA ARG A 418 -10.47 9.75 0.07
C ARG A 418 -11.60 8.74 0.20
N ALA A 419 -11.58 7.94 1.26
CA ALA A 419 -12.77 7.21 1.68
C ALA A 419 -13.64 8.13 2.53
N LEU A 420 -14.94 8.11 2.24
CA LEU A 420 -15.95 9.04 2.74
C LEU A 420 -17.10 8.27 3.40
N GLY A 421 -16.83 7.06 3.89
CA GLY A 421 -17.81 6.29 4.66
C GLY A 421 -18.44 5.11 3.92
N CYS A 422 -17.89 4.71 2.76
CA CYS A 422 -18.39 3.57 1.98
C CYS A 422 -17.32 2.50 1.74
N ARG A 423 -16.04 2.87 1.64
CA ARG A 423 -14.90 1.95 1.66
C ARG A 423 -13.90 2.42 2.71
N SER A 424 -14.33 2.36 3.96
CA SER A 424 -13.67 2.99 5.11
C SER A 424 -13.18 1.99 6.14
N ILE A 425 -12.15 2.36 6.90
CA ILE A 425 -11.87 1.76 8.21
C ILE A 425 -12.28 2.81 9.25
N ILE A 426 -13.18 2.41 10.15
CA ILE A 426 -13.75 3.26 11.18
C ILE A 426 -13.34 2.80 12.58
N GLY A 427 -13.33 3.73 13.53
CA GLY A 427 -12.99 3.46 14.93
C GLY A 427 -13.36 4.61 15.85
N ASP A 428 -13.21 4.39 17.16
CA ASP A 428 -13.53 5.40 18.18
C ASP A 428 -12.49 6.52 18.23
N ALA A 429 -12.93 7.77 18.02
CA ALA A 429 -12.05 8.94 18.07
C ALA A 429 -11.61 9.33 19.49
N ARG A 430 -12.27 8.78 20.52
CA ARG A 430 -11.97 9.02 21.93
C ARG A 430 -10.80 8.16 22.44
N ASP A 431 -10.55 7.01 21.81
CA ASP A 431 -9.50 6.09 22.29
C ASP A 431 -8.10 6.62 21.89
N PRO A 432 -7.24 7.00 22.85
CA PRO A 432 -5.90 7.52 22.56
C PRO A 432 -4.99 6.52 21.83
N ARG A 433 -5.32 5.22 21.87
CA ARG A 433 -4.55 4.16 21.21
C ARG A 433 -4.99 3.90 19.77
N MET A 434 -6.17 4.41 19.35
CA MET A 434 -6.77 4.11 18.06
C MET A 434 -5.88 4.54 16.88
N GLN A 435 -5.28 5.73 16.96
CA GLN A 435 -4.36 6.22 15.92
C GLN A 435 -3.15 5.30 15.77
N THR A 436 -2.48 4.97 16.87
CA THR A 436 -1.32 4.06 16.83
C THR A 436 -1.73 2.69 16.31
N THR A 437 -2.84 2.14 16.81
CA THR A 437 -3.37 0.82 16.43
C THR A 437 -3.67 0.74 14.94
N MET A 438 -4.41 1.70 14.39
CA MET A 438 -4.72 1.72 12.96
C MET A 438 -3.47 1.92 12.09
N ASN A 439 -2.53 2.79 12.49
CA ASN A 439 -1.32 3.01 11.69
C ASN A 439 -0.39 1.79 11.68
N THR A 440 -0.15 1.15 12.83
CA THR A 440 0.84 0.07 12.95
C THR A 440 0.26 -1.31 12.68
N LYS A 441 -0.94 -1.60 13.18
CA LYS A 441 -1.53 -2.95 13.13
C LYS A 441 -2.47 -3.17 11.95
N VAL A 442 -3.03 -2.11 11.38
CA VAL A 442 -4.00 -2.20 10.28
C VAL A 442 -3.40 -1.72 8.96
N LYS A 443 -2.76 -0.54 8.96
CA LYS A 443 -2.23 0.11 7.76
C LYS A 443 -0.77 -0.20 7.46
N PHE A 444 -0.03 -0.66 8.47
CA PHE A 444 1.42 -0.90 8.40
C PHE A 444 2.17 0.32 7.83
N ARG A 445 1.92 1.52 8.38
CA ARG A 445 2.52 2.80 7.91
C ARG A 445 3.07 3.64 9.05
N GLU A 446 3.68 4.79 8.73
CA GLU A 446 4.33 5.66 9.71
C GLU A 446 3.33 6.14 10.79
N SER A 447 3.75 6.12 12.06
CA SER A 447 2.88 6.44 13.21
C SER A 447 2.40 7.89 13.23
N PHE A 448 3.17 8.81 12.63
CA PHE A 448 2.84 10.24 12.58
C PHE A 448 1.70 10.59 11.63
N ARG A 449 1.17 9.62 10.88
CA ARG A 449 0.11 9.85 9.90
C ARG A 449 -1.21 10.13 10.61
N PRO A 450 -1.81 11.33 10.46
CA PRO A 450 -3.07 11.61 11.11
C PRO A 450 -4.23 10.86 10.45
N PHE A 451 -5.29 10.68 11.23
CA PHE A 451 -6.59 10.23 10.73
C PHE A 451 -7.59 11.39 10.72
N ALA A 452 -8.58 11.27 9.84
CA ALA A 452 -9.62 12.28 9.69
C ALA A 452 -10.79 11.96 10.63
N PRO A 453 -11.36 12.95 11.32
CA PRO A 453 -12.64 12.79 11.99
C PRO A 453 -13.80 12.83 10.99
N CYS A 454 -14.75 11.90 11.13
CA CYS A 454 -16.12 12.08 10.67
C CYS A 454 -16.94 12.68 11.81
N VAL A 455 -17.68 13.74 11.53
CA VAL A 455 -18.59 14.39 12.48
C VAL A 455 -19.98 14.54 11.89
N LEU A 456 -21.02 14.38 12.71
CA LEU A 456 -22.39 14.71 12.31
C LEU A 456 -22.44 16.19 11.91
N HIS A 457 -23.00 16.48 10.72
CA HIS A 457 -23.01 17.82 10.14
C HIS A 457 -23.52 18.88 11.12
N ASP A 458 -24.66 18.62 11.77
CA ASP A 458 -25.32 19.57 12.68
C ASP A 458 -24.56 19.78 13.99
N ARG A 459 -23.61 18.90 14.31
CA ARG A 459 -22.74 19.02 15.49
C ARG A 459 -21.31 19.43 15.16
N MET A 460 -20.97 19.67 13.89
CA MET A 460 -19.62 20.06 13.46
C MET A 460 -19.08 21.25 14.26
N GLY A 461 -19.90 22.29 14.44
CA GLY A 461 -19.50 23.52 15.11
C GLY A 461 -19.13 23.36 16.60
N GLU A 462 -19.57 22.26 17.24
CA GLU A 462 -19.20 21.94 18.63
C GLU A 462 -17.77 21.36 18.76
N TYR A 463 -17.25 20.80 17.67
CA TYR A 463 -15.97 20.09 17.65
C TYR A 463 -14.89 20.84 16.88
N PHE A 464 -15.25 21.49 15.77
CA PHE A 464 -14.28 22.09 14.86
C PHE A 464 -14.63 23.54 14.50
N ASP A 465 -13.60 24.29 14.17
CA ASP A 465 -13.68 25.63 13.59
C ASP A 465 -13.09 25.59 12.17
N LEU A 466 -13.97 25.76 11.17
CA LEU A 466 -13.65 25.80 9.74
C LEU A 466 -13.73 27.23 9.17
N GLY A 467 -13.72 28.26 10.02
CA GLY A 467 -13.86 29.65 9.60
C GLY A 467 -15.28 29.93 9.07
N ALA A 468 -15.37 30.50 7.87
CA ALA A 468 -16.66 30.81 7.24
C ALA A 468 -17.42 29.55 6.77
N GLN A 469 -16.72 28.43 6.59
CA GLN A 469 -17.30 27.21 6.05
C GLN A 469 -18.03 26.42 7.15
N LYS A 470 -19.20 25.86 6.81
CA LYS A 470 -20.02 25.04 7.73
C LYS A 470 -20.10 23.57 7.34
N ASP A 471 -19.53 23.20 6.20
CA ASP A 471 -19.61 21.84 5.65
C ASP A 471 -18.24 21.44 5.06
N SER A 472 -17.89 20.16 5.17
CA SER A 472 -16.70 19.58 4.54
C SER A 472 -16.92 18.09 4.24
N PRO A 473 -17.78 17.73 3.27
CA PRO A 473 -18.13 16.33 3.02
C PRO A 473 -16.99 15.49 2.47
N TYR A 474 -15.97 16.13 1.90
CA TYR A 474 -14.92 15.49 1.10
C TYR A 474 -13.56 15.36 1.79
N MET A 475 -13.46 15.72 3.07
CA MET A 475 -12.17 15.77 3.80
C MET A 475 -11.11 16.65 3.12
N LEU A 476 -11.52 17.79 2.57
CA LEU A 476 -10.66 18.72 1.84
C LEU A 476 -10.34 20.00 2.62
N LEU A 477 -10.91 20.17 3.82
CA LEU A 477 -10.62 21.29 4.72
C LEU A 477 -10.01 20.80 6.02
N VAL A 478 -9.04 21.56 6.52
CA VAL A 478 -8.49 21.43 7.86
C VAL A 478 -9.08 22.51 8.75
N GLY A 479 -9.67 22.09 9.87
CA GLY A 479 -10.18 22.93 10.92
C GLY A 479 -9.40 22.79 12.21
N SER A 480 -9.55 23.76 13.09
CA SER A 480 -9.02 23.69 14.45
C SER A 480 -10.03 23.01 15.37
N VAL A 481 -9.59 22.09 16.22
CA VAL A 481 -10.45 21.55 17.29
C VAL A 481 -10.88 22.69 18.20
N ARG A 482 -12.16 22.79 18.58
CA ARG A 482 -12.68 23.85 19.46
C ARG A 482 -11.97 23.84 20.81
N GLU A 483 -11.70 25.01 21.38
CA GLU A 483 -10.97 25.12 22.65
C GLU A 483 -11.62 24.33 23.79
N ALA A 484 -12.96 24.31 23.86
CA ALA A 484 -13.73 23.55 24.85
C ALA A 484 -13.49 22.02 24.80
N ARG A 485 -12.98 21.52 23.68
CA ARG A 485 -12.64 20.10 23.46
C ARG A 485 -11.17 19.79 23.72
N ARG A 486 -10.31 20.82 23.84
CA ARG A 486 -8.87 20.67 24.01
C ARG A 486 -8.51 20.41 25.48
N ARG A 487 -7.45 19.63 25.68
CA ARG A 487 -6.78 19.49 26.98
C ARG A 487 -5.67 20.53 27.08
N ARG A 488 -5.58 21.21 28.22
CA ARG A 488 -4.43 22.07 28.54
C ARG A 488 -3.17 21.22 28.71
N LEU A 489 -2.10 21.61 28.02
CA LEU A 489 -0.80 20.96 28.12
C LEU A 489 -0.02 21.45 29.33
N THR A 490 0.82 20.59 29.91
CA THR A 490 1.79 21.01 30.94
C THR A 490 3.02 21.65 30.28
N PRO A 491 3.82 22.46 31.01
CA PRO A 491 5.06 23.03 30.45
C PRO A 491 6.03 21.98 29.91
N GLU A 492 6.07 20.79 30.52
CA GLU A 492 6.87 19.65 30.06
C GLU A 492 6.36 19.08 28.73
N GLU A 493 5.04 18.96 28.57
CA GLU A 493 4.41 18.49 27.33
C GLU A 493 4.54 19.50 26.19
N GLU A 494 4.52 20.79 26.51
CA GLU A 494 4.76 21.89 25.56
C GLU A 494 6.22 21.92 25.07
N GLY A 495 7.17 21.53 25.92
CA GLY A 495 8.59 21.45 25.59
C GLY A 495 9.00 20.25 24.72
N LEU A 496 8.09 19.30 24.45
CA LEU A 496 8.39 18.13 23.60
C LEU A 496 8.57 18.54 22.14
N THR A 497 9.56 17.93 21.47
CA THR A 497 9.89 18.20 20.07
C THR A 497 9.72 16.96 19.19
N GLY A 498 9.66 17.15 17.88
CA GLY A 498 9.52 16.08 16.89
C GLY A 498 8.40 15.09 17.20
N PHE A 499 8.66 13.79 17.01
CA PHE A 499 7.67 12.74 17.21
C PHE A 499 7.30 12.47 18.67
N ASP A 500 8.04 12.98 19.66
CA ASP A 500 7.65 12.81 21.07
C ASP A 500 6.34 13.55 21.37
N ARG A 501 6.01 14.57 20.60
CA ARG A 501 4.71 15.26 20.66
C ARG A 501 3.52 14.32 20.43
N LEU A 502 3.69 13.22 19.69
CA LEU A 502 2.62 12.22 19.44
C LEU A 502 2.13 11.53 20.70
N LYS A 503 2.97 11.42 21.73
CA LYS A 503 2.65 10.67 22.96
C LYS A 503 1.65 11.40 23.86
N VAL A 504 1.30 12.64 23.51
CA VAL A 504 0.50 13.55 24.35
C VAL A 504 -0.94 13.64 23.83
N VAL A 505 -1.89 13.37 24.71
CA VAL A 505 -3.33 13.49 24.47
C VAL A 505 -3.73 14.98 24.45
N ARG A 506 -4.34 15.47 23.37
CA ARG A 506 -4.61 16.91 23.17
C ARG A 506 -6.07 17.33 23.26
N SER A 507 -7.00 16.37 23.30
CA SER A 507 -8.45 16.64 23.30
C SER A 507 -9.22 15.43 23.81
N ASP A 508 -10.54 15.57 23.91
CA ASP A 508 -11.48 14.47 24.14
C ASP A 508 -11.69 13.56 22.89
N ILE A 509 -11.13 13.94 21.74
CA ILE A 509 -11.08 13.17 20.49
C ILE A 509 -9.63 12.96 20.00
N PRO A 510 -8.74 12.38 20.83
CA PRO A 510 -7.30 12.40 20.60
C PRO A 510 -6.86 11.68 19.32
N SER A 511 -7.59 10.67 18.85
CA SER A 511 -7.16 9.86 17.69
C SER A 511 -7.18 10.62 16.37
N THR A 512 -7.94 11.72 16.32
CA THR A 512 -8.16 12.57 15.14
C THR A 512 -7.59 13.99 15.31
N THR A 513 -7.04 14.30 16.49
CA THR A 513 -6.47 15.61 16.81
C THR A 513 -4.97 15.62 16.55
N HIS A 514 -4.51 16.50 15.67
CA HIS A 514 -3.10 16.63 15.33
C HIS A 514 -2.30 17.35 16.43
N VAL A 515 -0.96 17.30 16.36
CA VAL A 515 -0.08 17.90 17.38
C VAL A 515 -0.18 19.42 17.50
N ASP A 516 -0.78 20.09 16.51
CA ASP A 516 -1.08 21.52 16.43
C ASP A 516 -2.58 21.83 16.66
N PHE A 517 -3.33 20.86 17.20
CA PHE A 517 -4.79 20.93 17.43
C PHE A 517 -5.65 21.06 16.17
N SER A 518 -5.08 20.79 14.99
CA SER A 518 -5.84 20.74 13.75
C SER A 518 -6.43 19.35 13.48
N ALA A 519 -7.45 19.28 12.62
CA ALA A 519 -8.03 18.04 12.12
C ALA A 519 -8.62 18.23 10.71
N ARG A 520 -8.54 17.19 9.87
CA ARG A 520 -9.08 17.20 8.50
C ARG A 520 -10.48 16.61 8.46
N VAL A 521 -11.49 17.45 8.48
CA VAL A 521 -12.87 17.09 8.85
C VAL A 521 -13.64 16.48 7.67
N GLN A 522 -14.41 15.41 7.94
CA GLN A 522 -15.55 14.99 7.13
C GLN A 522 -16.85 15.30 7.87
N THR A 523 -17.76 16.02 7.24
CA THR A 523 -19.16 16.13 7.70
C THR A 523 -20.01 15.00 7.11
N VAL A 524 -20.95 14.48 7.90
CA VAL A 524 -21.87 13.40 7.53
C VAL A 524 -23.30 13.82 7.84
N ASP A 525 -24.22 13.59 6.90
CA ASP A 525 -25.66 13.86 7.05
C ASP A 525 -26.51 12.73 6.46
N GLU A 526 -27.82 12.82 6.72
CA GLU A 526 -28.84 11.88 6.28
C GLU A 526 -29.03 11.82 4.76
N THR A 527 -28.73 12.90 4.04
CA THR A 527 -28.97 12.98 2.59
C THR A 527 -27.87 12.25 1.81
N ARG A 528 -26.61 12.49 2.16
CA ARG A 528 -25.44 11.95 1.44
C ARG A 528 -25.06 10.56 1.88
N ASN A 529 -25.16 10.25 3.18
CA ASN A 529 -24.78 8.93 3.70
C ASN A 529 -25.66 8.51 4.90
N PRO A 530 -26.93 8.14 4.66
CA PRO A 530 -27.92 7.89 5.72
C PRO A 530 -27.51 6.80 6.71
N ARG A 531 -26.92 5.70 6.24
CA ARG A 531 -26.52 4.59 7.12
C ARG A 531 -25.35 4.95 8.03
N LEU A 532 -24.37 5.70 7.52
CA LEU A 532 -23.27 6.18 8.36
C LEU A 532 -23.76 7.26 9.34
N HIS A 533 -24.67 8.13 8.90
CA HIS A 533 -25.31 9.12 9.77
C HIS A 533 -26.05 8.44 10.93
N GLU A 534 -26.81 7.37 10.66
CA GLU A 534 -27.52 6.61 11.67
C GLU A 534 -26.57 5.92 12.65
N LEU A 535 -25.51 5.29 12.14
CA LEU A 535 -24.44 4.71 12.97
C LEU A 535 -23.84 5.75 13.92
N MET A 536 -23.50 6.92 13.39
CA MET A 536 -22.89 7.99 14.16
C MET A 536 -23.85 8.61 15.17
N THR A 537 -25.15 8.67 14.85
CA THR A 537 -26.20 9.13 15.76
C THR A 537 -26.32 8.19 16.95
N ARG A 538 -26.47 6.87 16.71
CA ARG A 538 -26.50 5.86 17.78
C ARG A 538 -25.21 5.83 18.60
N PHE A 539 -24.07 5.96 17.95
CA PHE A 539 -22.79 6.10 18.63
C PHE A 539 -22.75 7.35 19.51
N ALA A 540 -23.25 8.50 19.05
CA ALA A 540 -23.30 9.73 19.83
C ALA A 540 -24.24 9.62 21.04
N GLU A 541 -25.40 8.99 20.89
CA GLU A 541 -26.34 8.71 21.98
C GLU A 541 -25.70 7.83 23.06
N LYS A 542 -24.96 6.79 22.64
CA LYS A 542 -24.32 5.84 23.57
C LYS A 542 -23.08 6.41 24.26
N THR A 543 -22.31 7.24 23.57
CA THR A 543 -20.96 7.64 23.99
C THR A 543 -20.82 9.11 24.38
N GLY A 544 -21.78 9.95 24.02
CA GLY A 544 -21.71 11.40 24.09
C GLY A 544 -20.87 12.06 22.99
N SER A 545 -20.20 11.29 22.12
CA SER A 545 -19.33 11.81 21.05
C SER A 545 -19.97 11.67 19.68
N ALA A 546 -20.12 12.77 18.94
CA ALA A 546 -20.57 12.76 17.55
C ALA A 546 -19.43 12.57 16.53
N VAL A 547 -18.26 12.13 16.99
CA VAL A 547 -17.06 11.99 16.17
C VAL A 547 -16.53 10.57 16.20
N ILE A 548 -16.28 10.03 15.02
CA ILE A 548 -15.55 8.76 14.81
C ILE A 548 -14.32 9.00 13.92
N VAL A 549 -13.37 8.07 13.96
CA VAL A 549 -12.24 8.02 13.03
C VAL A 549 -12.72 7.49 11.69
N ASN A 550 -12.28 8.08 10.58
CA ASN A 550 -12.40 7.51 9.24
C ASN A 550 -11.05 7.54 8.51
N THR A 551 -10.71 6.41 7.91
CA THR A 551 -9.59 6.30 6.98
C THR A 551 -9.94 5.38 5.81
N SER A 552 -9.14 5.41 4.75
CA SER A 552 -9.35 4.56 3.58
C SER A 552 -9.39 3.08 3.96
N PHE A 553 -10.11 2.21 3.25
CA PHE A 553 -10.05 0.77 3.48
C PHE A 553 -9.09 0.12 2.47
N ASN A 554 -7.87 -0.14 2.91
CA ASN A 554 -6.75 -0.70 2.13
C ASN A 554 -5.54 -1.01 3.01
N LEU A 555 -4.57 -1.75 2.49
CA LEU A 555 -3.22 -1.78 3.05
C LEU A 555 -2.39 -0.61 2.49
N GLY A 556 -1.26 -0.26 3.13
CA GLY A 556 -0.47 0.92 2.75
C GLY A 556 0.02 0.94 1.29
N TRP A 557 0.18 -0.23 0.68
CA TRP A 557 0.67 -0.43 -0.70
C TRP A 557 -0.45 -0.71 -1.72
N GLU A 558 -1.72 -0.76 -1.31
CA GLU A 558 -2.86 -1.09 -2.18
C GLU A 558 -3.78 0.13 -2.40
N PRO A 559 -4.53 0.18 -3.51
CA PRO A 559 -5.65 1.10 -3.68
C PRO A 559 -6.78 0.81 -2.68
N ILE A 560 -7.72 1.74 -2.50
CA ILE A 560 -8.97 1.51 -1.74
C ILE A 560 -9.69 0.27 -2.30
N VAL A 561 -10.16 -0.62 -1.44
CA VAL A 561 -10.90 -1.83 -1.84
C VAL A 561 -12.15 -1.46 -2.62
N ASN A 562 -12.43 -2.19 -3.69
CA ASN A 562 -13.60 -2.03 -4.54
C ASN A 562 -14.57 -3.18 -4.33
N ARG A 563 -14.10 -4.42 -4.48
CA ARG A 563 -14.91 -5.64 -4.45
C ARG A 563 -15.02 -6.23 -3.03
N PRO A 564 -16.08 -7.00 -2.72
CA PRO A 564 -16.23 -7.66 -1.43
C PRO A 564 -15.08 -8.62 -1.08
N ASP A 565 -14.54 -9.34 -2.07
CA ASP A 565 -13.42 -10.27 -1.89
C ASP A 565 -12.12 -9.54 -1.55
N GLU A 566 -11.88 -8.37 -2.15
CA GLU A 566 -10.77 -7.48 -1.80
C GLU A 566 -10.90 -6.95 -0.37
N ALA A 567 -12.11 -6.56 0.06
CA ALA A 567 -12.37 -6.12 1.42
C ALA A 567 -12.16 -7.25 2.44
N TYR A 568 -12.63 -8.46 2.13
CA TYR A 568 -12.37 -9.66 2.95
C TYR A 568 -10.87 -9.98 2.99
N HIS A 569 -10.16 -9.90 1.86
CA HIS A 569 -8.71 -10.08 1.78
C HIS A 569 -7.98 -9.07 2.66
N THR A 570 -8.24 -7.76 2.52
CA THR A 570 -7.64 -6.73 3.37
C THR A 570 -7.98 -6.93 4.84
N PHE A 571 -9.22 -7.32 5.14
CA PHE A 571 -9.63 -7.67 6.50
C PHE A 571 -8.79 -8.82 7.05
N MET A 572 -8.65 -9.93 6.33
CA MET A 572 -7.86 -11.08 6.76
C MET A 572 -6.35 -10.78 6.84
N ALA A 573 -5.84 -9.91 5.97
CA ALA A 573 -4.45 -9.48 5.92
C ALA A 573 -4.05 -8.38 6.93
N SER A 574 -4.99 -7.87 7.72
CA SER A 574 -4.76 -6.82 8.72
C SER A 574 -5.28 -7.22 10.10
N ASN A 575 -5.02 -6.42 11.14
CA ASN A 575 -5.58 -6.63 12.48
C ASN A 575 -6.89 -5.85 12.69
N LEU A 576 -7.77 -5.80 11.70
CA LEU A 576 -9.14 -5.34 11.91
C LEU A 576 -9.89 -6.33 12.80
N ASP A 577 -10.74 -5.82 13.69
CA ASP A 577 -11.51 -6.62 14.65
C ASP A 577 -12.80 -7.17 14.02
N ALA A 578 -13.42 -6.37 13.15
CA ALA A 578 -14.61 -6.75 12.41
C ALA A 578 -14.59 -6.20 10.98
N LEU A 579 -15.35 -6.85 10.10
CA LEU A 579 -15.65 -6.41 8.76
C LEU A 579 -17.16 -6.41 8.56
N VAL A 580 -17.69 -5.27 8.12
CA VAL A 580 -19.06 -5.10 7.66
C VAL A 580 -19.04 -5.05 6.14
N LEU A 581 -19.77 -5.96 5.50
CA LEU A 581 -20.04 -6.00 4.05
C LEU A 581 -21.55 -5.89 3.86
N GLU A 582 -22.04 -4.68 3.61
CA GLU A 582 -23.47 -4.37 3.67
C GLU A 582 -24.09 -4.87 4.99
N ASN A 583 -25.02 -5.81 4.93
CA ASN A 583 -25.74 -6.38 6.07
C ASN A 583 -25.04 -7.59 6.69
N CYS A 584 -23.88 -7.99 6.17
CA CYS A 584 -23.08 -9.09 6.71
C CYS A 584 -22.01 -8.55 7.67
N ILE A 585 -21.92 -9.11 8.87
CA ILE A 585 -20.84 -8.86 9.82
C ILE A 585 -19.95 -10.10 9.97
N VAL A 586 -18.64 -9.89 9.82
CA VAL A 586 -17.60 -10.89 9.97
C VAL A 586 -16.72 -10.49 11.14
N LEU A 587 -16.61 -11.34 12.16
CA LEU A 587 -15.77 -11.09 13.32
C LEU A 587 -14.44 -11.82 13.18
N LYS A 588 -13.33 -11.11 13.37
CA LYS A 588 -11.97 -11.60 13.13
C LYS A 588 -11.63 -12.79 13.99
N ASP A 589 -12.07 -12.72 15.24
CA ASP A 589 -11.87 -13.70 16.28
C ASP A 589 -12.67 -15.00 16.06
N ARG A 590 -13.63 -14.99 15.14
CA ARG A 590 -14.37 -16.18 14.67
C ARG A 590 -13.83 -16.76 13.37
N GLN A 591 -12.85 -16.12 12.72
CA GLN A 591 -12.21 -16.61 11.50
C GLN A 591 -11.04 -17.55 11.81
N LEU A 592 -11.13 -18.34 12.87
CA LEU A 592 -10.05 -19.17 13.38
C LEU A 592 -9.92 -20.47 12.60
N SER A 593 -8.70 -21.03 12.56
CA SER A 593 -8.49 -22.39 12.06
C SER A 593 -9.17 -23.41 12.98
N GLU A 594 -9.44 -24.64 12.50
CA GLU A 594 -10.09 -25.70 13.29
C GLU A 594 -9.42 -25.95 14.65
N VAL A 595 -8.08 -25.84 14.72
CA VAL A 595 -7.33 -26.02 15.99
C VAL A 595 -7.51 -24.86 16.96
N GLU A 596 -7.68 -23.65 16.45
CA GLU A 596 -7.98 -22.48 17.28
C GLU A 596 -9.45 -22.48 17.75
N ASN A 597 -10.38 -23.09 17.00
CA ASN A 597 -11.79 -23.24 17.41
C ASN A 597 -11.98 -24.23 18.56
N ILE A 598 -11.25 -25.35 18.57
CA ILE A 598 -11.29 -26.34 19.68
C ILE A 598 -10.96 -25.69 21.03
N ARG A 599 -10.04 -24.70 21.05
CA ARG A 599 -9.63 -23.93 22.24
C ARG A 599 -10.75 -23.03 22.80
N ARG A 600 -11.67 -22.53 21.97
CA ARG A 600 -12.74 -21.64 22.46
C ARG A 600 -13.79 -22.40 23.26
N GLU A 601 -13.99 -23.68 22.97
CA GLU A 601 -14.96 -24.52 23.68
C GLU A 601 -14.44 -25.01 25.04
N ASP A 602 -13.11 -25.10 25.24
CA ASP A 602 -12.49 -25.61 26.48
C ASP A 602 -12.24 -24.55 27.58
N GLY A 603 -12.42 -23.26 27.27
CA GLY A 603 -12.40 -22.15 28.21
C GLY A 603 -11.04 -21.83 28.85
N ARG A 604 -9.91 -22.35 28.37
CA ARG A 604 -8.58 -22.07 28.94
C ARG A 604 -7.73 -21.18 28.01
N GLU A 605 -7.38 -19.98 28.50
CA GLU A 605 -6.62 -18.98 27.74
C GLU A 605 -5.09 -19.24 27.63
N GLN A 606 -4.55 -20.37 28.10
CA GLN A 606 -3.11 -20.69 27.99
C GLN A 606 -2.73 -21.47 26.71
N ASP A 607 -1.45 -21.45 26.33
CA ASP A 607 -0.77 -21.90 25.08
C ASP A 607 -0.94 -23.40 24.65
N VAL A 608 -2.00 -24.10 25.07
CA VAL A 608 -2.15 -25.56 25.04
C VAL A 608 -2.35 -26.18 23.63
N ALA A 609 -2.66 -25.39 22.58
CA ALA A 609 -3.10 -25.94 21.29
C ALA A 609 -1.97 -26.35 20.32
N LEU A 610 -0.82 -25.67 20.29
CA LEU A 610 0.30 -26.07 19.42
C LEU A 610 1.13 -27.21 20.00
N GLU A 611 1.11 -27.36 21.32
CA GLU A 611 1.70 -28.49 22.05
C GLU A 611 1.07 -29.82 21.62
N SER A 612 -0.22 -29.79 21.26
CA SER A 612 -0.92 -30.95 20.69
C SER A 612 -0.34 -31.42 19.35
N LEU A 613 0.38 -30.54 18.63
CA LEU A 613 1.09 -30.92 17.41
C LEU A 613 2.42 -31.58 17.71
N TRP A 614 2.92 -31.53 18.94
CA TRP A 614 4.24 -32.03 19.25
C TRP A 614 4.22 -33.54 19.45
N GLN A 615 5.36 -34.12 19.14
CA GLN A 615 5.71 -35.50 19.46
C GLN A 615 7.16 -35.55 19.89
N CYS A 616 7.53 -36.57 20.64
CA CYS A 616 8.91 -36.75 21.06
C CYS A 616 9.81 -36.96 19.84
N PRO A 617 10.83 -36.11 19.62
CA PRO A 617 11.74 -36.27 18.48
C PRO A 617 12.60 -37.53 18.57
N ALA A 618 12.73 -38.15 19.76
CA ALA A 618 13.52 -39.37 19.95
C ALA A 618 12.73 -40.66 19.67
N CYS A 619 11.45 -40.73 20.03
CA CYS A 619 10.67 -41.98 19.92
C CYS A 619 9.28 -41.83 19.30
N GLY A 620 8.85 -40.61 18.95
CA GLY A 620 7.54 -40.32 18.35
C GLY A 620 6.34 -40.39 19.33
N ALA A 621 6.56 -40.70 20.60
CA ALA A 621 5.49 -40.74 21.60
C ALA A 621 5.01 -39.33 21.99
N GLU A 622 3.86 -39.26 22.64
CA GLU A 622 3.27 -38.00 23.11
C GLU A 622 4.16 -37.30 24.16
N LEU A 623 4.19 -35.97 24.10
CA LEU A 623 4.85 -35.13 25.09
C LEU A 623 3.80 -34.62 26.08
N VAL A 624 4.03 -34.85 27.37
CA VAL A 624 3.22 -34.28 28.45
C VAL A 624 3.86 -32.97 28.86
N VAL A 625 3.20 -31.86 28.55
CA VAL A 625 3.69 -30.51 28.86
C VAL A 625 3.17 -30.05 30.22
N ARG A 626 4.06 -29.44 31.02
CA ARG A 626 3.77 -28.80 32.29
C ARG A 626 4.61 -27.53 32.42
N GLU A 627 3.96 -26.37 32.42
CA GLU A 627 4.62 -25.06 32.49
C GLU A 627 5.71 -24.92 31.42
N HIS A 628 6.99 -24.82 31.82
CA HIS A 628 8.15 -24.63 30.93
C HIS A 628 8.93 -25.93 30.67
N ALA A 629 8.34 -27.10 30.95
CA ALA A 629 8.95 -28.40 30.71
C ALA A 629 7.99 -29.39 30.03
N ALA A 630 8.53 -30.24 29.18
CA ALA A 630 7.79 -31.31 28.50
C ALA A 630 8.50 -32.65 28.73
N THR A 631 7.78 -33.68 29.16
CA THR A 631 8.33 -35.02 29.36
C THR A 631 7.69 -36.00 28.40
N CYS A 632 8.49 -36.80 27.71
CA CYS A 632 8.00 -37.83 26.81
C CYS A 632 7.36 -38.99 27.58
N ALA A 633 6.12 -39.36 27.24
CA ALA A 633 5.44 -40.51 27.83
C ALA A 633 6.13 -41.85 27.53
N GLY A 634 6.77 -41.98 26.35
CA GLY A 634 7.49 -43.19 25.92
C GLY A 634 8.89 -43.34 26.51
N CYS A 635 9.84 -42.49 26.08
CA CYS A 635 11.24 -42.61 26.46
C CYS A 635 11.65 -41.82 27.72
N GLN A 636 10.72 -41.12 28.38
CA GLN A 636 10.97 -40.30 29.59
C GLN A 636 12.00 -39.17 29.41
N GLN A 637 12.39 -38.85 28.17
CA GLN A 637 13.25 -37.70 27.88
C GLN A 637 12.51 -36.39 28.18
N SER A 638 13.21 -35.46 28.81
CA SER A 638 12.71 -34.12 29.15
C SER A 638 13.21 -33.06 28.16
N PHE A 639 12.34 -32.10 27.88
CA PHE A 639 12.60 -30.93 27.05
C PHE A 639 12.16 -29.68 27.81
N HIS A 640 12.76 -28.53 27.48
CA HIS A 640 12.56 -27.28 28.22
C HIS A 640 12.26 -26.12 27.27
N GLN A 641 11.65 -25.08 27.81
CA GLN A 641 11.44 -23.81 27.14
C GLN A 641 12.50 -22.79 27.59
N ASP A 642 13.09 -22.08 26.65
CA ASP A 642 14.06 -20.99 26.88
C ASP A 642 13.59 -19.73 26.15
N ASP A 643 13.37 -18.63 26.88
CA ASP A 643 12.84 -17.36 26.35
C ASP A 643 11.60 -17.51 25.44
N GLY A 644 10.72 -18.47 25.74
CA GLY A 644 9.52 -18.76 24.96
C GLY A 644 9.69 -19.76 23.82
N ILE A 645 10.92 -20.17 23.52
CA ILE A 645 11.26 -21.11 22.47
C ILE A 645 11.40 -22.51 23.07
N TRP A 646 10.63 -23.47 22.55
CA TRP A 646 10.71 -24.86 23.00
C TRP A 646 11.91 -25.57 22.36
N GLN A 647 12.76 -26.17 23.19
CA GLN A 647 13.96 -26.89 22.76
C GLN A 647 13.67 -28.36 22.47
N LEU A 648 12.91 -28.64 21.41
CA LEU A 648 12.51 -30.00 21.01
C LEU A 648 13.53 -30.65 20.07
N PHE A 649 14.80 -30.65 20.49
CA PHE A 649 15.90 -31.14 19.68
C PHE A 649 16.32 -32.56 20.08
N ALA A 650 16.42 -33.46 19.08
CA ALA A 650 17.13 -34.72 19.24
C ALA A 650 18.21 -34.86 18.15
N PRO A 651 19.42 -35.32 18.49
CA PRO A 651 20.47 -35.55 17.50
C PRO A 651 20.05 -36.67 16.54
N HIS A 652 20.48 -36.58 15.28
CA HIS A 652 20.31 -37.64 14.28
C HIS A 652 21.58 -38.51 14.21
N GLU A 653 21.45 -39.79 13.84
CA GLU A 653 22.59 -40.71 13.77
C GLU A 653 23.65 -40.21 12.76
N LYS A 654 24.93 -40.38 13.11
CA LYS A 654 26.08 -39.88 12.33
C LYS A 654 26.15 -40.56 10.96
N VAL A 655 25.53 -39.95 9.95
CA VAL A 655 25.92 -40.12 8.55
C VAL A 655 27.21 -39.32 8.35
N GLU A 656 28.22 -39.88 7.70
CA GLU A 656 29.62 -39.39 7.64
C GLU A 656 29.79 -37.86 7.68
N GLY A 657 30.53 -37.37 8.68
CA GLY A 657 30.99 -35.98 8.80
C GLY A 657 30.19 -35.10 9.77
N ASP A 658 30.89 -34.18 10.43
CA ASP A 658 30.38 -33.24 11.43
C ASP A 658 29.54 -32.08 10.84
N VAL A 659 28.83 -32.33 9.73
CA VAL A 659 28.19 -31.28 8.91
C VAL A 659 27.11 -30.53 9.70
N THR A 660 26.28 -31.25 10.47
CA THR A 660 25.21 -30.63 11.25
C THR A 660 25.76 -29.73 12.36
N GLU A 661 26.79 -30.15 13.09
CA GLU A 661 27.37 -29.32 14.15
C GLU A 661 28.17 -28.15 13.56
N ALA A 662 28.90 -28.36 12.45
CA ALA A 662 29.63 -27.30 11.75
C ALA A 662 28.71 -26.20 11.18
N VAL A 663 27.60 -26.59 10.55
CA VAL A 663 26.60 -25.64 10.02
C VAL A 663 25.88 -24.93 11.17
N LYS A 664 25.53 -25.66 12.24
CA LYS A 664 24.95 -25.06 13.45
C LYS A 664 25.90 -24.02 14.05
N ALA A 665 27.17 -24.37 14.27
CA ALA A 665 28.17 -23.47 14.82
C ALA A 665 28.35 -22.21 13.93
N PHE A 666 28.36 -22.39 12.61
CA PHE A 666 28.44 -21.29 11.65
C PHE A 666 27.30 -20.26 11.80
N TYR A 667 26.04 -20.72 11.87
CA TYR A 667 24.88 -19.83 12.00
C TYR A 667 24.66 -19.29 13.42
N GLU A 668 25.16 -19.97 14.47
CA GLU A 668 25.21 -19.40 15.82
C GLU A 668 26.15 -18.19 15.89
N GLU A 669 27.26 -18.21 15.14
CA GLU A 669 28.19 -17.06 15.02
C GLU A 669 27.71 -16.00 14.02
N THR A 670 27.02 -16.42 12.96
CA THR A 670 26.61 -15.55 11.85
C THR A 670 25.14 -15.76 11.47
N PRO A 671 24.17 -15.28 12.28
CA PRO A 671 22.75 -15.43 11.99
C PRO A 671 22.35 -14.88 10.61
N PHE A 672 21.55 -15.62 9.88
CA PHE A 672 21.12 -15.25 8.53
C PHE A 672 19.67 -15.69 8.26
N PRO A 673 18.86 -14.88 7.55
CA PRO A 673 19.10 -13.49 7.15
C PRO A 673 19.03 -12.54 8.37
N ASN A 674 19.88 -11.52 8.48
CA ASN A 674 19.88 -10.65 9.66
C ASN A 674 18.79 -9.56 9.61
N TYR A 675 18.25 -9.16 10.77
CA TYR A 675 17.43 -7.95 10.92
C TYR A 675 18.33 -6.71 10.99
N ASP A 676 17.83 -5.57 10.52
CA ASP A 676 18.46 -4.27 10.73
C ASP A 676 17.86 -3.61 12.00
N ASP A 677 18.60 -2.77 12.75
CA ASP A 677 18.18 -2.16 14.04
C ASP A 677 16.86 -1.34 13.99
N HIS A 678 16.33 -1.10 12.79
CA HIS A 678 15.11 -0.32 12.54
C HIS A 678 13.99 -1.14 11.89
N ASP A 679 14.12 -2.47 11.84
CA ASP A 679 13.11 -3.32 11.24
C ASP A 679 11.81 -3.37 12.06
N ASN A 680 10.69 -3.31 11.35
CA ASN A 680 9.35 -3.42 11.90
C ASN A 680 8.47 -4.22 10.94
N VAL A 681 7.20 -4.48 11.29
CA VAL A 681 6.29 -5.27 10.43
C VAL A 681 6.20 -4.72 9.01
N ARG A 682 6.23 -3.40 8.83
CA ARG A 682 6.19 -2.77 7.50
C ARG A 682 7.46 -3.06 6.71
N SER A 683 8.64 -2.82 7.27
CA SER A 683 9.90 -3.09 6.54
C SER A 683 10.01 -4.57 6.19
N LEU A 684 9.53 -5.46 7.06
CA LEU A 684 9.43 -6.89 6.80
C LEU A 684 8.51 -7.21 5.61
N ILE A 685 7.33 -6.60 5.55
CA ILE A 685 6.39 -6.75 4.43
C ILE A 685 7.00 -6.20 3.13
N GLU A 686 7.57 -4.99 3.15
CA GLU A 686 8.18 -4.36 1.98
C GLU A 686 9.36 -5.19 1.45
N LYS A 687 10.21 -5.71 2.34
CA LYS A 687 11.31 -6.63 1.99
C LYS A 687 10.79 -7.92 1.34
N SER A 688 9.77 -8.54 1.95
CA SER A 688 9.19 -9.80 1.47
C SER A 688 8.44 -9.65 0.15
N ARG A 689 7.76 -8.51 -0.06
CA ARG A 689 6.99 -8.20 -1.29
C ARG A 689 7.84 -7.61 -2.42
N ARG A 690 9.12 -7.27 -2.18
CA ARG A 690 10.03 -6.73 -3.21
C ARG A 690 10.27 -7.73 -4.35
N GLY A 691 10.27 -9.02 -4.05
CA GLY A 691 10.40 -10.09 -5.05
C GLY A 691 9.03 -10.63 -5.48
N LYS A 692 8.87 -10.96 -6.77
CA LYS A 692 7.65 -11.58 -7.32
C LYS A 692 7.18 -12.79 -6.50
N TYR A 693 8.11 -13.70 -6.19
CA TYR A 693 7.80 -14.93 -5.46
C TYR A 693 7.27 -14.66 -4.05
N GLY A 694 7.96 -13.85 -3.24
CA GLY A 694 7.53 -13.56 -1.87
C GLY A 694 6.17 -12.84 -1.81
N ARG A 695 5.91 -11.94 -2.76
CA ARG A 695 4.61 -11.29 -2.94
C ARG A 695 3.51 -12.31 -3.26
N LEU A 696 3.69 -13.12 -4.31
CA LEU A 696 2.70 -14.11 -4.74
C LEU A 696 2.47 -15.18 -3.67
N LEU A 697 3.50 -15.57 -2.93
CA LEU A 697 3.39 -16.51 -1.81
C LEU A 697 2.48 -15.94 -0.71
N GLY A 698 2.71 -14.69 -0.30
CA GLY A 698 1.88 -14.01 0.69
C GLY A 698 0.44 -13.76 0.24
N ASP A 699 0.22 -13.52 -1.06
CA ASP A 699 -1.10 -13.21 -1.62
C ASP A 699 -1.95 -14.48 -1.87
N GLN A 700 -1.31 -15.63 -2.17
CA GLN A 700 -2.02 -16.84 -2.59
C GLN A 700 -2.16 -17.91 -1.51
N LEU A 701 -1.35 -17.84 -0.44
CA LEU A 701 -1.51 -18.75 0.70
C LEU A 701 -2.85 -18.49 1.41
N PRO A 702 -3.64 -19.54 1.74
CA PRO A 702 -4.89 -19.35 2.44
C PRO A 702 -4.69 -18.65 3.80
N TYR A 703 -5.65 -17.80 4.18
CA TYR A 703 -5.56 -16.99 5.40
C TYR A 703 -5.56 -17.81 6.69
N ASN A 704 -6.33 -18.88 6.75
CA ASN A 704 -6.43 -19.74 7.95
C ASN A 704 -5.57 -21.01 7.84
N ALA A 705 -4.61 -21.02 6.91
CA ALA A 705 -3.72 -22.16 6.73
C ALA A 705 -2.76 -22.30 7.92
N ARG A 706 -2.44 -23.56 8.23
CA ARG A 706 -1.32 -23.93 9.10
C ARG A 706 -0.07 -24.12 8.25
N ILE A 707 0.95 -23.32 8.53
CA ILE A 707 2.20 -23.30 7.78
C ILE A 707 3.35 -23.70 8.69
N LEU A 708 4.22 -24.57 8.16
CA LEU A 708 5.50 -24.90 8.77
C LEU A 708 6.63 -24.31 7.92
N GLU A 709 7.54 -23.55 8.52
CA GLU A 709 8.81 -23.18 7.90
C GLU A 709 9.94 -23.96 8.58
N VAL A 710 10.62 -24.81 7.80
CA VAL A 710 11.75 -25.62 8.25
C VAL A 710 13.05 -24.94 7.89
N GLY A 711 13.87 -24.66 8.90
CA GLY A 711 15.08 -23.82 8.82
C GLY A 711 14.72 -22.35 8.58
N CYS A 712 13.91 -21.79 9.48
CA CYS A 712 13.38 -20.43 9.33
C CYS A 712 14.44 -19.34 9.55
N GLY A 713 15.64 -19.68 10.03
CA GLY A 713 16.67 -18.72 10.40
C GLY A 713 16.12 -17.72 11.42
N THR A 714 16.19 -16.43 11.11
CA THR A 714 15.66 -15.34 11.96
C THR A 714 14.14 -15.15 11.85
N GLY A 715 13.43 -16.05 11.16
CA GLY A 715 11.98 -16.10 11.12
C GLY A 715 11.31 -14.96 10.38
N GLN A 716 12.05 -14.25 9.50
CA GLN A 716 11.49 -13.14 8.70
C GLN A 716 10.28 -13.59 7.87
N LEU A 717 10.39 -14.71 7.13
CA LEU A 717 9.29 -15.23 6.33
C LEU A 717 8.15 -15.73 7.24
N SER A 718 8.45 -16.47 8.29
CA SER A 718 7.47 -16.92 9.29
C SER A 718 6.65 -15.76 9.87
N ASN A 719 7.31 -14.71 10.33
CA ASN A 719 6.67 -13.52 10.89
C ASN A 719 5.85 -12.77 9.82
N PHE A 720 6.35 -12.66 8.58
CA PHE A 720 5.61 -12.05 7.46
C PHE A 720 4.33 -12.81 7.16
N LEU A 721 4.40 -14.15 7.05
CA LEU A 721 3.24 -14.98 6.74
C LEU A 721 2.19 -14.93 7.85
N ALA A 722 2.62 -14.84 9.11
CA ALA A 722 1.74 -14.73 10.28
C ALA A 722 0.96 -13.41 10.35
N VAL A 723 1.39 -12.36 9.64
CA VAL A 723 0.60 -11.11 9.51
C VAL A 723 -0.76 -11.39 8.88
N GLY A 724 -0.83 -12.31 7.90
CA GLY A 724 -2.05 -12.59 7.14
C GLY A 724 -2.94 -13.65 7.77
N CYS A 725 -3.30 -13.53 9.05
CA CYS A 725 -4.19 -14.47 9.77
C CYS A 725 -3.78 -15.95 9.84
N ARG A 726 -2.58 -16.32 9.34
CA ARG A 726 -2.11 -17.71 9.28
C ARG A 726 -1.50 -18.16 10.60
N THR A 727 -1.66 -19.44 10.94
CA THR A 727 -0.91 -20.06 12.03
C THR A 727 0.43 -20.54 11.47
N VAL A 728 1.53 -19.92 11.89
CA VAL A 728 2.87 -20.21 11.36
C VAL A 728 3.78 -20.76 12.43
N VAL A 729 4.38 -21.91 12.17
CA VAL A 729 5.39 -22.53 13.02
C VAL A 729 6.74 -22.44 12.31
N GLY A 730 7.65 -21.64 12.84
CA GLY A 730 9.03 -21.56 12.38
C GLY A 730 9.91 -22.51 13.19
N THR A 731 10.75 -23.28 12.52
CA THR A 731 11.64 -24.24 13.16
C THR A 731 13.07 -24.04 12.69
N ASP A 732 14.03 -24.13 13.61
CA ASP A 732 15.46 -24.07 13.28
C ASP A 732 16.28 -24.89 14.28
N MET A 733 17.54 -25.18 13.98
CA MET A 733 18.47 -25.80 14.93
C MET A 733 19.27 -24.76 15.74
N CYS A 734 19.38 -23.53 15.22
CA CYS A 734 20.14 -22.42 15.81
C CYS A 734 19.29 -21.60 16.78
N MET A 735 19.70 -21.54 18.06
CA MET A 735 18.96 -20.78 19.08
C MET A 735 19.11 -19.27 18.91
N ASN A 736 20.28 -18.77 18.51
CA ASN A 736 20.46 -17.32 18.32
C ASN A 736 19.52 -16.77 17.23
N SER A 737 19.35 -17.51 16.14
CA SER A 737 18.43 -17.13 15.06
C SER A 737 16.97 -17.16 15.53
N LEU A 738 16.56 -18.21 16.27
CA LEU A 738 15.21 -18.30 16.83
C LEU A 738 14.92 -17.21 17.87
N ARG A 739 15.91 -16.82 18.68
CA ARG A 739 15.76 -15.69 19.63
C ARG A 739 15.49 -14.38 18.91
N LEU A 740 16.18 -14.09 17.80
CA LEU A 740 15.87 -12.92 16.98
C LEU A 740 14.45 -12.97 16.42
N ALA A 741 14.01 -14.15 15.97
CA ALA A 741 12.66 -14.37 15.46
C ALA A 741 11.58 -14.13 16.53
N GLU A 742 11.77 -14.70 17.71
CA GLU A 742 10.86 -14.61 18.86
C GLU A 742 10.83 -13.21 19.46
N ASN A 743 11.96 -12.52 19.53
CA ASN A 743 12.02 -11.13 19.99
C ASN A 743 11.23 -10.21 19.06
N PHE A 744 11.45 -10.31 17.73
CA PHE A 744 10.67 -9.55 16.76
C PHE A 744 9.17 -9.85 16.90
N ARG A 745 8.82 -11.14 17.03
CA ARG A 745 7.43 -11.57 17.22
C ARG A 745 6.79 -10.93 18.45
N ARG A 746 7.48 -10.93 19.60
CA ARG A 746 7.01 -10.36 20.87
C ARG A 746 6.85 -8.85 20.78
N GLU A 747 7.87 -8.16 20.26
CA GLU A 747 7.86 -6.70 20.08
C GLU A 747 6.73 -6.23 19.18
N GLN A 748 6.44 -6.99 18.11
CA GLN A 748 5.41 -6.64 17.14
C GLN A 748 4.02 -7.25 17.46
N GLY A 749 3.89 -8.02 18.55
CA GLY A 749 2.62 -8.63 18.97
C GLY A 749 2.06 -9.68 18.01
N LEU A 750 2.92 -10.39 17.27
CA LEU A 750 2.51 -11.42 16.31
C LEU A 750 2.13 -12.72 17.03
N SER A 751 0.87 -12.82 17.45
CA SER A 751 0.37 -13.92 18.26
C SER A 751 0.16 -15.24 17.50
N ARG A 752 0.19 -15.23 16.16
CA ARG A 752 -0.02 -16.43 15.32
C ARG A 752 1.26 -17.09 14.80
N ALA A 753 2.43 -16.49 15.05
CA ALA A 753 3.72 -17.12 14.83
C ALA A 753 4.18 -17.86 16.11
N ARG A 754 4.90 -18.96 15.96
CA ARG A 754 5.64 -19.63 17.05
C ARG A 754 6.96 -20.16 16.53
N PHE A 755 7.96 -20.18 17.39
CA PHE A 755 9.31 -20.63 17.08
C PHE A 755 9.71 -21.80 17.99
N LEU A 756 10.29 -22.84 17.41
CA LEU A 756 10.75 -24.01 18.14
C LEU A 756 12.09 -24.51 17.59
N GLN A 757 12.93 -25.00 18.50
CA GLN A 757 14.17 -25.64 18.11
C GLN A 757 13.87 -27.08 17.70
N MET A 758 14.29 -27.48 16.50
CA MET A 758 14.03 -28.81 15.97
C MET A 758 15.16 -29.26 15.05
N ASN A 759 15.41 -30.58 15.06
CA ASN A 759 16.20 -31.23 14.05
C ASN A 759 15.28 -31.73 12.92
N LEU A 760 15.47 -31.27 11.68
CA LEU A 760 14.61 -31.65 10.55
C LEU A 760 14.63 -33.16 10.26
N PHE A 761 15.69 -33.89 10.62
CA PHE A 761 15.77 -35.34 10.47
C PHE A 761 15.01 -36.12 11.55
N ARG A 762 14.62 -35.44 12.64
CA ARG A 762 13.85 -35.99 13.75
C ARG A 762 12.79 -34.97 14.18
N PRO A 763 11.78 -34.72 13.32
CA PRO A 763 10.83 -33.65 13.54
C PRO A 763 10.00 -33.91 14.79
N ALA A 764 9.96 -32.93 15.68
CA ALA A 764 9.17 -32.94 16.91
C ALA A 764 7.69 -32.63 16.66
N LEU A 765 7.21 -32.79 15.43
CA LEU A 765 5.87 -32.45 14.98
C LEU A 765 5.17 -33.70 14.45
N ARG A 766 3.89 -33.86 14.81
CA ARG A 766 3.03 -34.94 14.32
C ARG A 766 2.88 -34.86 12.79
N ARG A 767 2.70 -36.02 12.17
CA ARG A 767 2.54 -36.15 10.72
C ARG A 767 1.23 -35.53 10.23
N GLU A 768 1.22 -35.10 8.97
CA GLU A 768 0.03 -34.63 8.25
C GLU A 768 -0.73 -33.51 8.96
N GLN A 769 0.01 -32.55 9.51
CA GLN A 769 -0.57 -31.46 10.28
C GLN A 769 -0.59 -30.12 9.54
N PHE A 770 0.20 -29.95 8.48
CA PHE A 770 0.40 -28.66 7.83
C PHE A 770 -0.20 -28.62 6.43
N ASP A 771 -0.92 -27.54 6.14
CA ASP A 771 -1.46 -27.28 4.80
C ASP A 771 -0.34 -26.92 3.83
N VAL A 772 0.70 -26.24 4.33
CA VAL A 772 1.91 -25.91 3.58
C VAL A 772 3.17 -26.10 4.43
N VAL A 773 4.17 -26.79 3.89
CA VAL A 773 5.53 -26.90 4.45
C VAL A 773 6.51 -26.17 3.54
N LEU A 774 7.25 -25.21 4.08
CA LEU A 774 8.26 -24.41 3.40
C LEU A 774 9.65 -24.83 3.89
N CYS A 775 10.58 -25.09 2.97
CA CYS A 775 11.98 -25.37 3.29
C CYS A 775 12.88 -24.77 2.21
N ASN A 776 13.25 -23.50 2.40
CA ASN A 776 13.99 -22.70 1.43
C ASN A 776 15.39 -22.41 1.97
N GLY A 777 16.44 -22.79 1.24
CA GLY A 777 17.79 -22.42 1.69
C GLY A 777 18.42 -23.40 2.70
N VAL A 778 17.86 -24.60 2.88
CA VAL A 778 18.19 -25.43 4.06
C VAL A 778 18.72 -26.81 3.68
N LEU A 779 17.98 -27.58 2.88
CA LEU A 779 18.31 -28.99 2.61
C LEU A 779 19.72 -29.18 2.01
N HIS A 780 20.19 -28.26 1.17
CA HIS A 780 21.53 -28.34 0.57
C HIS A 780 22.69 -28.07 1.55
N HIS A 781 22.40 -27.58 2.74
CA HIS A 781 23.37 -27.44 3.82
C HIS A 781 23.39 -28.64 4.77
N THR A 782 22.60 -29.68 4.48
CA THR A 782 22.54 -30.91 5.29
C THR A 782 23.40 -32.03 4.69
N SER A 783 23.79 -33.00 5.52
CA SER A 783 24.56 -34.17 5.09
C SER A 783 23.75 -35.14 4.22
N ASP A 784 22.44 -35.18 4.36
CA ASP A 784 21.51 -35.99 3.56
C ASP A 784 20.28 -35.17 3.14
N PRO A 785 20.38 -34.38 2.05
CA PRO A 785 19.27 -33.57 1.55
C PRO A 785 18.02 -34.38 1.21
N ARG A 786 18.17 -35.61 0.68
CA ARG A 786 17.06 -36.50 0.29
C ARG A 786 16.32 -37.04 1.51
N GLY A 787 17.06 -37.52 2.52
CA GLY A 787 16.49 -37.96 3.79
C GLY A 787 15.85 -36.82 4.56
N GLY A 788 16.45 -35.63 4.51
CA GLY A 788 15.87 -34.40 5.06
C GLY A 788 14.53 -34.06 4.42
N PHE A 789 14.45 -34.08 3.08
CA PHE A 789 13.21 -33.90 2.33
C PHE A 789 12.14 -34.92 2.73
N ARG A 790 12.50 -36.22 2.75
CA ARG A 790 11.57 -37.31 3.14
C ARG A 790 10.99 -37.10 4.54
N SER A 791 11.82 -36.65 5.47
CA SER A 791 11.41 -36.40 6.85
C SER A 791 10.33 -35.33 6.94
N ILE A 792 10.54 -34.18 6.31
CA ILE A 792 9.61 -33.04 6.37
C ILE A 792 8.37 -33.24 5.49
N ALA A 793 8.48 -34.03 4.42
CA ALA A 793 7.36 -34.38 3.53
C ALA A 793 6.22 -35.09 4.27
N GLN A 794 6.53 -35.84 5.33
CA GLN A 794 5.53 -36.54 6.16
C GLN A 794 4.64 -35.58 6.98
N LEU A 795 5.05 -34.33 7.14
CA LEU A 795 4.33 -33.32 7.93
C LEU A 795 3.20 -32.65 7.12
N VAL A 796 3.23 -32.80 5.79
CA VAL A 796 2.24 -32.22 4.86
C VAL A 796 0.94 -33.03 4.90
N LYS A 797 -0.20 -32.36 5.01
CA LYS A 797 -1.53 -32.98 4.89
C LYS A 797 -1.75 -33.56 3.48
N PRO A 798 -2.59 -34.61 3.33
CA PRO A 798 -3.10 -34.99 2.02
C PRO A 798 -3.70 -33.79 1.29
N GLY A 799 -3.33 -33.58 0.01
CA GLY A 799 -3.75 -32.42 -0.78
C GLY A 799 -3.05 -31.08 -0.44
N GLY A 800 -2.24 -31.04 0.62
CA GLY A 800 -1.40 -29.90 1.01
C GLY A 800 -0.16 -29.74 0.12
N HIS A 801 0.62 -28.68 0.35
CA HIS A 801 1.76 -28.33 -0.49
C HIS A 801 3.09 -28.37 0.26
N ILE A 802 4.15 -28.69 -0.47
CA ILE A 802 5.54 -28.52 -0.03
C ILE A 802 6.28 -27.59 -0.98
N VAL A 803 7.06 -26.67 -0.44
CA VAL A 803 7.85 -25.71 -1.22
C VAL A 803 9.32 -25.85 -0.83
N ILE A 804 10.15 -26.20 -1.80
CA ILE A 804 11.56 -26.52 -1.60
C ILE A 804 12.43 -25.54 -2.38
N GLY A 805 13.35 -24.87 -1.69
CA GLY A 805 14.32 -23.94 -2.27
C GLY A 805 15.76 -24.49 -2.20
N LEU A 806 16.41 -24.67 -3.34
CA LEU A 806 17.73 -25.32 -3.45
C LEU A 806 18.68 -24.56 -4.38
N TYR A 807 19.98 -24.85 -4.26
CA TYR A 807 20.99 -24.38 -5.20
C TYR A 807 21.19 -25.35 -6.36
N ASN A 808 21.15 -24.82 -7.58
CA ASN A 808 21.28 -25.57 -8.80
C ASN A 808 22.75 -25.91 -9.14
N THR A 809 22.99 -27.15 -9.57
CA THR A 809 24.31 -27.65 -9.99
C THR A 809 24.98 -26.79 -11.05
N TRP A 810 24.23 -26.38 -12.08
CA TRP A 810 24.76 -25.60 -13.20
C TRP A 810 24.74 -24.10 -12.88
N GLY A 811 23.65 -23.61 -12.29
CA GLY A 811 23.50 -22.20 -11.93
C GLY A 811 24.56 -21.68 -10.93
N ARG A 812 25.18 -22.56 -10.14
CA ARG A 812 26.26 -22.22 -9.19
C ARG A 812 27.65 -22.05 -9.82
N LEU A 813 27.86 -22.44 -11.08
CA LEU A 813 29.20 -22.46 -11.70
C LEU A 813 29.94 -21.10 -11.65
N LEU A 814 29.23 -19.99 -11.87
CA LEU A 814 29.85 -18.65 -11.79
C LEU A 814 30.27 -18.30 -10.35
N LEU A 815 29.47 -18.71 -9.36
CA LEU A 815 29.83 -18.50 -7.95
C LEU A 815 31.03 -19.36 -7.57
N ASP A 816 31.09 -20.61 -8.03
CA ASP A 816 32.24 -21.49 -7.80
C ASP A 816 33.54 -20.90 -8.37
N PHE A 817 33.45 -20.33 -9.57
CA PHE A 817 34.56 -19.59 -10.17
C PHE A 817 34.98 -18.40 -9.31
N ARG A 818 34.03 -17.61 -8.79
CA ARG A 818 34.33 -16.51 -7.84
C ARG A 818 34.93 -17.01 -6.53
N ARG A 819 34.42 -18.10 -5.95
CA ARG A 819 34.97 -18.77 -4.74
C ARG A 819 36.41 -19.23 -4.98
N PHE A 820 36.72 -19.73 -6.17
CA PHE A 820 38.08 -20.07 -6.58
C PHE A 820 38.99 -18.84 -6.64
N VAL A 821 38.57 -17.78 -7.33
CA VAL A 821 39.33 -16.51 -7.42
C VAL A 821 39.54 -15.89 -6.03
N PHE A 822 38.52 -15.93 -5.17
CA PHE A 822 38.60 -15.45 -3.80
C PHE A 822 39.66 -16.21 -2.98
N ARG A 823 39.66 -17.55 -3.06
CA ARG A 823 40.67 -18.40 -2.41
C ARG A 823 42.08 -18.08 -2.90
N MET A 824 42.26 -17.91 -4.21
CA MET A 824 43.56 -17.58 -4.82
C MET A 824 44.08 -16.20 -4.43
N THR A 825 43.20 -15.26 -4.11
CA THR A 825 43.55 -13.86 -3.82
C THR A 825 43.64 -13.53 -2.33
N GLY A 826 43.49 -14.54 -1.45
CA GLY A 826 43.42 -14.33 0.00
C GLY A 826 42.30 -13.38 0.41
N GLY A 827 41.25 -13.31 -0.41
CA GLY A 827 40.08 -12.46 -0.21
C GLY A 827 40.18 -10.98 -0.60
N ARG A 828 41.22 -10.59 -1.33
CA ARG A 828 41.39 -9.22 -1.84
C ARG A 828 40.46 -8.87 -3.01
N ALA A 829 39.81 -9.86 -3.62
CA ALA A 829 38.95 -9.70 -4.80
C ALA A 829 37.44 -9.53 -4.49
N ARG A 830 37.08 -9.02 -3.30
CA ARG A 830 35.67 -8.80 -2.90
C ARG A 830 34.87 -7.92 -3.87
N TRP A 831 35.54 -7.05 -4.63
CA TRP A 831 34.95 -6.19 -5.65
C TRP A 831 34.37 -6.94 -6.86
N ILE A 832 34.63 -8.24 -7.04
CA ILE A 832 34.08 -9.03 -8.15
C ILE A 832 32.57 -9.32 -7.91
N ASP A 833 32.13 -9.32 -6.65
CA ASP A 833 30.73 -9.49 -6.30
C ASP A 833 29.93 -8.23 -6.67
N SER A 834 29.00 -8.37 -7.61
CA SER A 834 28.14 -7.26 -8.05
C SER A 834 27.17 -6.80 -6.98
N TYR A 835 26.76 -7.69 -6.08
CA TYR A 835 25.79 -7.40 -5.03
C TYR A 835 26.42 -6.56 -3.92
N LEU A 836 27.65 -6.88 -3.52
CA LEU A 836 28.44 -6.08 -2.56
C LEU A 836 28.84 -4.69 -3.08
N ARG A 837 28.96 -4.52 -4.41
CA ARG A 837 29.25 -3.20 -5.03
C ARG A 837 28.03 -2.31 -5.21
N GLY A 838 26.88 -2.91 -5.50
CA GLY A 838 25.71 -2.19 -6.00
C GLY A 838 24.62 -1.90 -4.96
N THR A 839 24.71 -2.46 -3.76
CA THR A 839 23.62 -2.40 -2.76
C THR A 839 24.08 -1.70 -1.47
N PRO A 840 23.42 -0.62 -1.03
CA PRO A 840 23.67 -0.05 0.29
C PRO A 840 23.23 -1.05 1.36
N MET A 841 24.18 -1.61 2.11
CA MET A 841 23.97 -2.61 3.17
C MET A 841 24.87 -2.29 4.37
N SER A 842 24.41 -2.61 5.59
CA SER A 842 25.23 -2.47 6.80
C SER A 842 26.49 -3.35 6.72
N LYS A 843 27.50 -3.01 7.52
CA LYS A 843 28.76 -3.78 7.56
C LYS A 843 28.52 -5.20 8.07
N GLU A 844 27.64 -5.42 9.04
CA GLU A 844 27.30 -6.77 9.50
C GLU A 844 26.64 -7.58 8.37
N LYS A 845 25.73 -6.97 7.61
CA LYS A 845 25.00 -7.66 6.53
C LYS A 845 25.89 -8.01 5.35
N GLN A 846 26.83 -7.12 5.00
CA GLN A 846 27.87 -7.42 4.01
C GLN A 846 28.77 -8.56 4.48
N LYS A 847 29.12 -8.59 5.78
CA LYS A 847 29.88 -9.69 6.36
C LYS A 847 29.10 -10.99 6.33
N ALA A 848 27.86 -11.02 6.79
CA ALA A 848 27.00 -12.21 6.80
C ALA A 848 26.77 -12.76 5.38
N TRP A 849 26.42 -11.90 4.42
CA TRP A 849 26.32 -12.28 3.00
C TRP A 849 27.62 -12.88 2.48
N PHE A 850 28.75 -12.25 2.83
CA PHE A 850 30.05 -12.71 2.37
C PHE A 850 30.42 -14.09 2.96
N GLU A 851 30.22 -14.27 4.27
CA GLU A 851 30.49 -15.54 4.95
C GLU A 851 29.60 -16.65 4.39
N ASP A 852 28.30 -16.40 4.22
CA ASP A 852 27.33 -17.35 3.65
C ASP A 852 27.67 -17.73 2.20
N GLN A 853 27.94 -16.75 1.33
CA GLN A 853 28.17 -17.06 -0.08
C GLN A 853 29.56 -17.64 -0.37
N TYR A 854 30.60 -17.34 0.43
CA TYR A 854 31.99 -17.68 0.09
C TYR A 854 32.71 -18.57 1.11
N ARG A 855 32.19 -18.72 2.33
CA ARG A 855 32.84 -19.45 3.43
C ARG A 855 31.93 -20.46 4.14
N HIS A 856 30.72 -20.70 3.63
CA HIS A 856 29.82 -21.68 4.20
C HIS A 856 30.46 -23.08 4.30
N PRO A 857 30.34 -23.79 5.44
CA PRO A 857 31.08 -25.02 5.71
C PRO A 857 30.69 -26.21 4.82
N HIS A 858 29.43 -26.24 4.35
CA HIS A 858 28.92 -27.32 3.50
C HIS A 858 27.84 -26.82 2.53
N GLU A 859 27.92 -27.15 1.25
CA GLU A 859 26.89 -26.84 0.24
C GLU A 859 26.85 -27.95 -0.81
N SER A 860 25.75 -28.70 -0.84
CA SER A 860 25.40 -29.61 -1.94
C SER A 860 24.61 -28.88 -3.03
N LYS A 861 24.52 -29.47 -4.22
CA LYS A 861 23.87 -28.85 -5.39
C LYS A 861 22.99 -29.87 -6.07
N HIS A 862 21.82 -29.43 -6.51
CA HIS A 862 20.77 -30.32 -6.98
C HIS A 862 20.16 -29.85 -8.29
N THR A 863 19.92 -30.79 -9.19
CA THR A 863 19.19 -30.50 -10.43
C THR A 863 17.69 -30.46 -10.20
N MET A 864 16.95 -29.74 -11.05
CA MET A 864 15.48 -29.76 -11.01
C MET A 864 14.91 -31.15 -11.28
N GLY A 865 15.65 -32.02 -12.00
CA GLY A 865 15.26 -33.40 -12.26
C GLY A 865 15.27 -34.26 -11.00
N GLU A 866 16.34 -34.16 -10.19
CA GLU A 866 16.43 -34.86 -8.90
C GLU A 866 15.24 -34.52 -7.99
N VAL A 867 14.87 -33.24 -7.89
CA VAL A 867 13.76 -32.84 -7.02
C VAL A 867 12.41 -33.37 -7.51
N LEU A 868 12.22 -33.49 -8.83
CA LEU A 868 11.02 -34.11 -9.40
C LEU A 868 10.95 -35.61 -9.05
N GLU A 869 12.08 -36.30 -9.04
CA GLU A 869 12.15 -37.70 -8.58
C GLU A 869 11.81 -37.79 -7.09
N TRP A 870 12.29 -36.85 -6.26
CA TRP A 870 11.94 -36.81 -4.84
C TRP A 870 10.43 -36.61 -4.64
N PHE A 871 9.81 -35.72 -5.43
CA PHE A 871 8.37 -35.52 -5.40
C PHE A 871 7.63 -36.81 -5.74
N ASP A 872 7.98 -37.48 -6.84
CA ASP A 872 7.27 -38.70 -7.24
C ASP A 872 7.41 -39.84 -6.22
N GLU A 873 8.62 -40.05 -5.70
CA GLU A 873 8.93 -41.10 -4.71
C GLU A 873 8.19 -40.91 -3.37
N ASP A 874 7.98 -39.67 -2.93
CA ASP A 874 7.28 -39.37 -1.67
C ASP A 874 5.81 -38.97 -1.87
N GLY A 875 5.26 -39.20 -3.07
CA GLY A 875 3.83 -39.05 -3.35
C GLY A 875 3.38 -37.60 -3.52
N PHE A 876 4.17 -36.78 -4.21
CA PHE A 876 3.84 -35.41 -4.58
C PHE A 876 3.74 -35.26 -6.08
N ASP A 877 2.72 -34.54 -6.54
CA ASP A 877 2.62 -34.07 -7.90
C ASP A 877 3.32 -32.72 -8.03
N PHE A 878 4.09 -32.53 -9.10
CA PHE A 878 4.69 -31.23 -9.40
C PHE A 878 3.61 -30.19 -9.68
N VAL A 879 3.76 -29.01 -9.08
CA VAL A 879 2.83 -27.89 -9.23
C VAL A 879 3.48 -26.77 -10.01
N ASN A 880 4.62 -26.23 -9.54
CA ASN A 880 5.25 -25.07 -10.18
C ASN A 880 6.74 -24.97 -9.82
N GLY A 881 7.49 -24.16 -10.56
CA GLY A 881 8.91 -23.91 -10.34
C GLY A 881 9.31 -22.46 -10.63
N VAL A 882 10.25 -21.94 -9.84
CA VAL A 882 10.82 -20.60 -10.00
C VAL A 882 12.35 -20.70 -10.06
N PRO A 883 13.00 -20.47 -11.21
CA PRO A 883 12.41 -20.15 -12.51
C PRO A 883 11.62 -21.32 -13.12
N LYS A 884 10.83 -21.03 -14.17
CA LYS A 884 10.06 -22.04 -14.91
C LYS A 884 10.98 -23.14 -15.46
N LEU A 885 10.48 -24.37 -15.45
CA LEU A 885 11.23 -25.55 -15.94
C LEU A 885 11.33 -25.59 -17.46
N ARG A 886 10.43 -24.89 -18.17
CA ARG A 886 10.44 -24.76 -19.62
C ARG A 886 11.13 -23.45 -20.03
N PRO A 887 12.11 -23.47 -20.94
CA PRO A 887 13.00 -22.33 -21.14
C PRO A 887 12.36 -21.18 -21.91
N TRP A 888 11.21 -21.39 -22.54
CA TRP A 888 10.42 -20.37 -23.25
C TRP A 888 9.31 -19.76 -22.39
N GLU A 889 9.07 -20.28 -21.19
CA GLU A 889 8.11 -19.71 -20.25
C GLU A 889 8.83 -18.77 -19.29
N ALA A 890 8.25 -17.58 -19.08
CA ALA A 890 8.73 -16.64 -18.09
C ALA A 890 7.83 -16.70 -16.85
N PHE A 891 8.41 -16.46 -15.68
CA PHE A 891 7.66 -16.29 -14.45
C PHE A 891 6.92 -14.94 -14.46
N ALA A 892 5.60 -14.98 -14.67
CA ALA A 892 4.73 -13.81 -14.80
C ALA A 892 4.59 -13.03 -13.47
N GLU A 893 4.10 -11.79 -13.53
CA GLU A 893 3.85 -10.95 -12.34
C GLU A 893 2.61 -11.40 -11.55
N ASP A 894 1.65 -12.03 -12.22
CA ASP A 894 0.33 -12.50 -11.77
C ASP A 894 0.22 -14.04 -11.80
N GLU A 895 1.36 -14.73 -11.84
CA GLU A 895 1.44 -16.20 -11.86
C GLU A 895 0.75 -16.83 -10.63
N ASN A 896 -0.06 -17.86 -10.84
CA ASN A 896 -0.56 -18.69 -9.74
C ASN A 896 0.50 -19.73 -9.34
N LEU A 897 1.15 -19.51 -8.20
CA LEU A 897 2.19 -20.38 -7.63
C LEU A 897 1.68 -21.80 -7.36
N PHE A 898 0.41 -21.95 -6.98
CA PHE A 898 -0.17 -23.23 -6.58
C PHE A 898 -1.03 -23.86 -7.69
N ALA A 899 -1.01 -23.32 -8.91
CA ALA A 899 -1.62 -23.94 -10.08
C ALA A 899 -0.67 -24.96 -10.72
N PRO A 900 -1.18 -26.14 -11.14
CA PRO A 900 -0.37 -27.14 -11.84
C PRO A 900 0.24 -26.60 -13.14
N ASN A 901 1.52 -26.88 -13.35
CA ASN A 901 2.29 -26.57 -14.55
C ASN A 901 2.93 -27.82 -15.13
N ASP A 902 3.23 -27.79 -16.42
CA ASP A 902 3.97 -28.86 -17.09
C ASP A 902 5.47 -28.78 -16.73
N PRO A 903 6.07 -29.83 -16.13
CA PRO A 903 7.50 -29.87 -15.83
C PRO A 903 8.39 -29.98 -17.09
N GLY A 904 7.79 -30.16 -18.27
CA GLY A 904 8.46 -30.29 -19.56
C GLY A 904 9.29 -31.57 -19.69
N THR A 905 10.07 -31.64 -20.76
CA THR A 905 10.98 -32.76 -21.03
C THR A 905 12.32 -32.60 -20.28
N ALA A 906 13.12 -33.67 -20.21
CA ALA A 906 14.47 -33.59 -19.65
C ALA A 906 15.36 -32.57 -20.40
N PHE A 907 15.16 -32.41 -21.71
CA PHE A 907 15.85 -31.43 -22.53
C PHE A 907 15.47 -29.99 -22.15
N ASP A 908 14.17 -29.73 -21.95
CA ASP A 908 13.67 -28.41 -21.55
C ASP A 908 14.31 -27.98 -20.23
N ARG A 909 14.32 -28.89 -19.24
CA ARG A 909 14.95 -28.67 -17.95
C ARG A 909 16.45 -28.45 -18.05
N ALA A 910 17.15 -29.16 -18.94
CA ALA A 910 18.57 -28.95 -19.15
C ALA A 910 18.85 -27.52 -19.66
N ILE A 911 18.09 -27.05 -20.66
CA ILE A 911 18.22 -25.68 -21.17
C ILE A 911 17.88 -24.65 -20.08
N SER A 912 16.78 -24.83 -19.35
CA SER A 912 16.37 -23.89 -18.29
C SER A 912 17.44 -23.74 -17.21
N GLN A 913 18.05 -24.84 -16.78
CA GLN A 913 19.14 -24.82 -15.79
C GLN A 913 20.42 -24.20 -16.35
N LEU A 914 20.75 -24.43 -17.63
CA LEU A 914 21.88 -23.76 -18.29
C LEU A 914 21.66 -22.25 -18.38
N LYS A 915 20.43 -21.78 -18.62
CA LYS A 915 20.10 -20.34 -18.62
C LYS A 915 20.40 -19.71 -17.25
N MET A 916 20.21 -20.43 -16.15
CA MET A 916 20.49 -19.93 -14.79
C MET A 916 21.95 -19.55 -14.56
N ILE A 917 22.89 -20.04 -15.39
CA ILE A 917 24.30 -19.60 -15.36
C ILE A 917 24.38 -18.10 -15.67
N VAL A 918 23.58 -17.60 -16.61
CA VAL A 918 23.65 -16.22 -17.11
C VAL A 918 22.57 -15.34 -16.49
N THR A 919 21.38 -15.90 -16.21
CA THR A 919 20.21 -15.18 -15.69
C THR A 919 19.99 -15.38 -14.19
N GLY A 920 20.98 -15.94 -13.48
CA GLY A 920 20.86 -16.36 -12.08
C GLY A 920 20.36 -15.26 -11.14
N SER A 921 19.69 -15.67 -10.06
CA SER A 921 19.22 -14.81 -8.96
C SER A 921 20.39 -14.11 -8.25
N ARG A 922 20.09 -13.22 -7.28
CA ARG A 922 21.10 -12.49 -6.48
C ARG A 922 22.14 -13.42 -5.85
N GLU A 923 21.71 -14.59 -5.43
CA GLU A 923 22.55 -15.63 -4.81
C GLU A 923 23.25 -16.49 -5.87
N GLY A 924 22.74 -16.54 -7.11
CA GLY A 924 23.27 -17.36 -8.19
C GLY A 924 22.78 -18.80 -8.09
N GLY A 925 21.99 -19.26 -9.06
CA GLY A 925 21.55 -20.65 -9.13
C GLY A 925 20.48 -21.09 -8.12
N PHE A 926 19.96 -20.22 -7.25
CA PHE A 926 18.84 -20.58 -6.35
C PHE A 926 17.54 -20.76 -7.15
N TYR A 927 16.82 -21.84 -6.89
CA TYR A 927 15.51 -22.14 -7.48
C TYR A 927 14.55 -22.73 -6.47
N ILE A 928 13.25 -22.61 -6.75
CA ILE A 928 12.15 -23.10 -5.91
C ILE A 928 11.33 -24.10 -6.71
N MET A 929 10.91 -25.19 -6.05
CA MET A 929 10.01 -26.22 -6.56
C MET A 929 8.82 -26.38 -5.62
N ILE A 930 7.61 -26.43 -6.17
CA ILE A 930 6.36 -26.59 -5.43
C ILE A 930 5.76 -27.95 -5.81
N GLY A 931 5.47 -28.78 -4.79
CA GLY A 931 4.79 -30.06 -4.94
C GLY A 931 3.48 -30.08 -4.14
N ARG A 932 2.49 -30.85 -4.62
CA ARG A 932 1.22 -31.10 -3.92
C ARG A 932 1.13 -32.56 -3.52
N LYS A 933 0.88 -32.85 -2.25
CA LYS A 933 0.78 -34.23 -1.74
C LYS A 933 -0.45 -34.91 -2.34
N ARG A 934 -0.26 -36.09 -2.95
CA ARG A 934 -1.34 -36.93 -3.47
C ARG A 934 -2.31 -37.28 -2.34
N GLY A 935 -3.61 -37.12 -2.59
CA GLY A 935 -4.64 -37.48 -1.61
C GLY A 935 -4.83 -39.00 -1.57
N GLY A 936 -4.85 -39.60 -0.38
CA GLY A 936 -5.43 -40.93 -0.20
C GLY A 936 -6.94 -40.87 -0.48
N GLU A 937 -7.53 -41.96 -0.97
CA GLU A 937 -8.97 -42.04 -1.28
C GLU A 937 -9.81 -41.43 -0.15
N PHE A 938 -10.70 -40.50 -0.50
CA PHE A 938 -11.76 -40.00 0.38
C PHE A 938 -12.58 -41.20 0.89
N ARG A 939 -12.66 -41.37 2.21
CA ARG A 939 -13.74 -42.13 2.86
C ARG A 939 -14.57 -41.19 3.70
#